data_AF-A0A8C5QAD3-F1
#
_entry.id   AF-A0A8C5QAD3-F1
#
_cell.length_a   1.000
_cell.length_b   1.000
_cell.length_c   1.000
_cell.angle_alpha   90.00
_cell.angle_beta   90.00
_cell.angle_gamma   90.00
#
_symmetry.space_group_name_H-M   'P 1'
#
loop_
_entity.id
_entity.type
_entity.pdbx_description
1 polymer ?
#
loop_
_entity_poly.entity_id
_entity_poly.type
_entity_poly.pdbx_seq_one_letter_code
_entity_poly.pdbx_strand_id
1 'polypeptide(L)'
;MAHGTYSACCAGSARTLLLEIPGVWAEENPPGLAINIPPVYVELKPGATPVALRQYHIPQKAKQNIQIHLQRLKDHGILKFCVSPWNTPLLPVLKEGTQEYRPVQDLRAVNEATVTLHPVVPNPYNLLALIPGDTKYYTVLDLKDAFFCIRLAPASQPLFAFQWEESTTGARHQMTWTRLPQGLKNSPTIFGCALSQDLLAFNAQPDKVVLLQYVDDLLLASPTEKYCLSATKALLYLLSQAGYRVSKKKAQICKHSVKYLGFQLTGTKRALGAERKEAVCRIPQPKTRRQVREFLGAAGFCRLWIPNFADIAKPLHQATKGGEQDPFHWEEEQTAAFQKLKTLLMEAPALGLPDHSKPFQLFVHEHNQTATGVLVQTFGSWLRPVAYLSKQLDPVACGLPPCLKAVAATAMLIAEADKLTLGQVLHVKVPHAVKALLDVKGGYWFSNSRMTKYQAMMCENPRVHLDLIATLNPATLLPDCEEDPDHECLQVMEEVFSSRPDLKDVPLDKYDLQLFTDGSSYMDDGKKVSGYAVVSTEEVIEAKPLPGHTSAQLAEITALTRALEISEGKRVNIYTDSKYAFMTVHAHGALYKERGLRTSSGQQIKYAAEIAALLEAVWKPSAVSIMHCRGHQKGHDEIPKGNRRADQAAKAAAKPPPPTEDQAKVLICKQEPQPPMPNYEFYMNLKKFEPHGEFIEIILHKWQDDYELLELNHDYIQWLFPTRTQGRNFYSTPLNPQETRLMVNTSEVQQRLRRAYKMMLKFFGVKVVGEEEDKETTEVERAENFASRFENLTINPHNNLRITRILHSLGELGAEEYQVPLVRFFLKEILIKNRLPRMKKSAMNFFIPAVRDSQDRQDLLFFAWRYYFPKEEFIWGNHGELARYKPKPVVAALLPAPLSEWTPVYSEKEKKWLTEEPGGYGEDGWFQMENGRIVLPATLAPEIVRALHASTHGGREMMEQQLEPHFFSFPGLSAICKATAQQCVTCAKNNPRTGPS
;
A
#
# COMPACT_ATOMS: atom_id res chain seq x y z
N MET A 1 -15.38 -60.27 21.86
CA MET A 1 -16.72 -60.33 21.24
C MET A 1 -17.68 -59.45 22.03
N ALA A 2 -17.86 -58.18 21.63
CA ALA A 2 -18.93 -57.27 22.10
C ALA A 2 -18.95 -55.96 21.27
N HIS A 3 -18.74 -56.03 19.95
CA HIS A 3 -18.74 -54.86 19.04
C HIS A 3 -19.95 -54.81 18.10
N GLY A 4 -20.99 -55.62 18.35
CA GLY A 4 -22.04 -55.91 17.36
C GLY A 4 -23.36 -55.13 17.46
N THR A 5 -23.65 -54.41 18.55
CA THR A 5 -25.05 -54.00 18.84
C THR A 5 -25.36 -52.49 18.84
N TYR A 6 -24.37 -51.60 18.82
CA TYR A 6 -24.63 -50.14 18.82
C TYR A 6 -24.67 -49.47 17.43
N SER A 7 -24.21 -50.13 16.36
CA SER A 7 -24.19 -49.57 14.99
C SER A 7 -25.57 -49.55 14.31
N ALA A 8 -26.49 -50.45 14.70
CA ALA A 8 -27.80 -50.59 14.06
C ALA A 8 -28.80 -49.48 14.44
N CYS A 9 -28.67 -48.87 15.63
CA CYS A 9 -29.55 -47.75 16.05
C CYS A 9 -29.22 -46.43 15.33
N CYS A 10 -27.94 -46.19 15.01
CA CYS A 10 -27.45 -44.95 14.38
C CYS A 10 -27.96 -44.76 12.94
N ALA A 11 -28.17 -45.84 12.19
CA ALA A 11 -28.74 -45.77 10.84
C ALA A 11 -30.26 -45.53 10.86
N GLY A 12 -30.93 -45.86 11.96
CA GLY A 12 -32.37 -45.70 12.15
C GLY A 12 -32.78 -44.24 12.28
N SER A 13 -32.28 -43.52 13.29
CA SER A 13 -32.74 -42.15 13.62
C SER A 13 -32.41 -41.10 12.55
N ALA A 14 -31.24 -41.19 11.91
CA ALA A 14 -30.87 -40.30 10.81
C ALA A 14 -31.70 -40.57 9.54
N ARG A 15 -32.06 -41.83 9.26
CA ARG A 15 -33.00 -42.17 8.19
C ARG A 15 -34.43 -41.71 8.49
N THR A 16 -34.85 -41.74 9.76
CA THR A 16 -36.17 -41.22 10.17
C THR A 16 -36.27 -39.70 9.96
N LEU A 17 -35.21 -38.94 10.27
CA LEU A 17 -35.16 -37.49 10.00
C LEU A 17 -35.28 -37.11 8.52
N LEU A 18 -34.77 -37.96 7.62
CA LEU A 18 -34.93 -37.78 6.17
C LEU A 18 -36.38 -37.96 5.69
N LEU A 19 -37.26 -38.52 6.53
CA LEU A 19 -38.67 -38.77 6.25
C LEU A 19 -39.61 -37.82 7.04
N GLU A 20 -39.15 -37.26 8.17
CA GLU A 20 -39.98 -36.49 9.11
C GLU A 20 -40.23 -35.02 8.74
N ILE A 21 -39.39 -34.40 7.90
CA ILE A 21 -39.51 -32.97 7.56
C ILE A 21 -39.89 -32.82 6.08
N PRO A 22 -41.18 -32.88 5.72
CA PRO A 22 -41.62 -32.62 4.36
C PRO A 22 -41.32 -31.16 3.98
N GLY A 23 -40.97 -30.91 2.72
CA GLY A 23 -40.78 -29.56 2.17
C GLY A 23 -39.33 -29.05 2.10
N VAL A 24 -38.39 -29.61 2.87
CA VAL A 24 -36.99 -29.13 2.88
C VAL A 24 -36.11 -29.76 1.79
N TRP A 25 -36.45 -30.98 1.36
CA TRP A 25 -35.63 -31.74 0.42
C TRP A 25 -35.88 -31.32 -1.03
N ALA A 26 -34.83 -30.95 -1.74
CA ALA A 26 -34.89 -30.42 -3.09
C ALA A 26 -35.31 -31.46 -4.15
N GLU A 27 -35.16 -32.76 -3.86
CA GLU A 27 -35.54 -33.84 -4.77
C GLU A 27 -37.06 -34.09 -4.78
N GLU A 28 -37.78 -33.65 -3.76
CA GLU A 28 -39.20 -33.93 -3.55
C GLU A 28 -40.07 -32.68 -3.70
N ASN A 29 -39.46 -31.50 -3.93
CA ASN A 29 -40.11 -30.21 -3.87
C ASN A 29 -39.70 -29.28 -5.03
N PRO A 30 -40.52 -28.27 -5.36
CA PRO A 30 -40.12 -27.24 -6.31
C PRO A 30 -38.87 -26.47 -5.83
N PRO A 31 -38.18 -25.76 -6.74
CA PRO A 31 -37.03 -24.92 -6.39
C PRO A 31 -37.33 -23.98 -5.23
N GLY A 32 -36.32 -23.76 -4.39
CA GLY A 32 -36.46 -22.94 -3.19
C GLY A 32 -36.82 -21.50 -3.50
N LEU A 33 -37.42 -20.83 -2.51
CA LEU A 33 -37.79 -19.42 -2.54
C LEU A 33 -37.60 -18.82 -1.15
N ALA A 34 -36.58 -17.97 -0.99
CA ALA A 34 -36.34 -17.27 0.27
C ALA A 34 -37.49 -16.29 0.55
N ILE A 35 -38.33 -16.62 1.53
CA ILE A 35 -39.61 -15.93 1.79
C ILE A 35 -39.36 -14.56 2.41
N ASN A 36 -38.45 -14.50 3.39
CA ASN A 36 -38.17 -13.32 4.20
C ASN A 36 -37.31 -12.27 3.45
N ILE A 37 -36.69 -12.66 2.34
CA ILE A 37 -35.73 -11.83 1.63
C ILE A 37 -36.43 -11.04 0.52
N PRO A 38 -36.33 -9.69 0.53
CA PRO A 38 -36.92 -8.86 -0.52
C PRO A 38 -36.20 -9.06 -1.87
N PRO A 39 -36.84 -8.72 -3.00
CA PRO A 39 -36.20 -8.75 -4.30
C PRO A 39 -34.95 -7.87 -4.36
N VAL A 40 -33.85 -8.43 -4.83
CA VAL A 40 -32.54 -7.76 -4.87
C VAL A 40 -32.42 -6.85 -6.07
N TYR A 41 -31.94 -5.63 -5.85
CA TYR A 41 -31.53 -4.70 -6.91
C TYR A 41 -30.05 -4.88 -7.22
N VAL A 42 -29.72 -4.93 -8.51
CA VAL A 42 -28.34 -4.98 -9.01
C VAL A 42 -27.98 -3.61 -9.56
N GLU A 43 -27.06 -2.95 -8.88
CA GLU A 43 -26.59 -1.61 -9.23
C GLU A 43 -25.53 -1.64 -10.34
N LEU A 44 -25.67 -0.74 -11.30
CA LEU A 44 -24.71 -0.51 -12.38
C LEU A 44 -23.73 0.60 -12.01
N LYS A 45 -22.52 0.54 -12.53
CA LYS A 45 -21.53 1.63 -12.38
C LYS A 45 -22.07 2.91 -13.04
N PRO A 46 -21.75 4.10 -12.48
CA PRO A 46 -22.11 5.37 -13.11
C PRO A 46 -21.61 5.42 -14.56
N GLY A 47 -22.51 5.72 -15.51
CA GLY A 47 -22.21 5.78 -16.94
C GLY A 47 -22.20 4.44 -17.69
N ALA A 48 -22.56 3.31 -17.05
CA ALA A 48 -22.65 2.03 -17.74
C ALA A 48 -23.81 2.00 -18.77
N THR A 49 -23.51 1.63 -20.01
CA THR A 49 -24.48 1.49 -21.10
C THR A 49 -24.86 0.03 -21.35
N PRO A 50 -26.06 -0.25 -21.90
CA PRO A 50 -26.44 -1.61 -22.28
C PRO A 50 -25.49 -2.28 -23.27
N VAL A 51 -25.15 -3.55 -22.98
CA VAL A 51 -24.30 -4.37 -23.84
C VAL A 51 -25.13 -5.48 -24.48
N ALA A 52 -25.11 -5.55 -25.82
CA ALA A 52 -25.81 -6.56 -26.62
C ALA A 52 -24.81 -7.43 -27.40
N LEU A 53 -24.38 -8.52 -26.78
CA LEU A 53 -23.52 -9.53 -27.40
C LEU A 53 -24.33 -10.56 -28.19
N ARG A 54 -23.79 -11.03 -29.31
CA ARG A 54 -24.43 -12.04 -30.15
C ARG A 54 -24.37 -13.43 -29.50
N GLN A 55 -25.47 -14.18 -29.60
CA GLN A 55 -25.54 -15.57 -29.16
C GLN A 55 -24.57 -16.46 -29.95
N TYR A 56 -23.77 -17.27 -29.24
CA TYR A 56 -22.88 -18.26 -29.86
C TYR A 56 -23.66 -19.35 -30.59
N HIS A 57 -23.02 -19.99 -31.56
CA HIS A 57 -23.58 -21.17 -32.22
C HIS A 57 -23.62 -22.35 -31.23
N ILE A 58 -24.82 -22.88 -30.99
CA ILE A 58 -25.03 -24.02 -30.09
C ILE A 58 -25.33 -25.26 -30.95
N PRO A 59 -24.59 -26.37 -30.79
CA PRO A 59 -24.86 -27.62 -31.49
C PRO A 59 -26.28 -28.14 -31.23
N GLN A 60 -26.90 -28.77 -32.23
CA GLN A 60 -28.31 -29.19 -32.14
C GLN A 60 -28.60 -30.14 -30.97
N LYS A 61 -27.71 -31.11 -30.72
CA LYS A 61 -27.80 -32.02 -29.56
C LYS A 61 -27.78 -31.27 -28.23
N ALA A 62 -26.95 -30.23 -28.13
CA ALA A 62 -26.90 -29.39 -26.93
C ALA A 62 -28.16 -28.50 -26.82
N LYS A 63 -28.68 -27.98 -27.93
CA LYS A 63 -29.93 -27.20 -27.95
C LYS A 63 -31.11 -27.99 -27.38
N GLN A 64 -31.28 -29.26 -27.78
CA GLN A 64 -32.38 -30.12 -27.28
C GLN A 64 -32.31 -30.33 -25.76
N ASN A 65 -31.13 -30.68 -25.24
CA ASN A 65 -30.94 -30.88 -23.79
C ASN A 65 -31.17 -29.58 -23.01
N ILE A 66 -30.65 -28.46 -23.52
CA ILE A 66 -30.80 -27.16 -22.88
C ILE A 66 -32.25 -26.67 -22.93
N GLN A 67 -32.98 -26.92 -24.02
CA GLN A 67 -34.41 -26.58 -24.14
C GLN A 67 -35.22 -27.19 -22.99
N ILE A 68 -34.99 -28.46 -22.66
CA ILE A 68 -35.67 -29.14 -21.55
C ILE A 68 -35.38 -28.42 -20.22
N HIS A 69 -34.13 -28.01 -20.00
CA HIS A 69 -33.74 -27.26 -18.81
C HIS A 69 -34.37 -25.87 -18.74
N LEU A 70 -34.35 -25.12 -19.85
CA LEU A 70 -34.94 -23.78 -19.92
C LEU A 70 -36.46 -23.82 -19.74
N GLN A 71 -37.13 -24.82 -20.33
CA GLN A 71 -38.56 -25.00 -20.16
C GLN A 71 -38.91 -25.27 -18.69
N ARG A 72 -38.18 -26.18 -18.02
CA ARG A 72 -38.36 -26.43 -16.58
C ARG A 72 -38.19 -25.16 -15.73
N LEU A 73 -37.18 -24.34 -16.03
CA LEU A 73 -36.95 -23.07 -15.31
C LEU A 73 -38.05 -22.05 -15.57
N LYS A 74 -38.60 -22.04 -16.79
CA LYS A 74 -39.73 -21.18 -17.16
C LYS A 74 -41.03 -21.64 -16.48
N ASP A 75 -41.30 -22.94 -16.41
CA ASP A 75 -42.47 -23.51 -15.73
C ASP A 75 -42.48 -23.17 -14.23
N HIS A 76 -41.30 -23.11 -13.60
CA HIS A 76 -41.14 -22.64 -12.22
C HIS A 76 -41.07 -21.10 -12.07
N GLY A 77 -41.26 -20.35 -13.16
CA GLY A 77 -41.22 -18.89 -13.17
C GLY A 77 -39.86 -18.29 -12.84
N ILE A 78 -38.76 -19.05 -12.93
CA ILE A 78 -37.37 -18.59 -12.74
C ILE A 78 -36.89 -17.83 -13.97
N LEU A 79 -37.38 -18.24 -15.15
CA LEU A 79 -37.18 -17.54 -16.41
C LEU A 79 -38.51 -16.98 -16.92
N LYS A 80 -38.43 -15.86 -17.64
CA LYS A 80 -39.55 -15.28 -18.38
C LYS A 80 -39.09 -14.70 -19.70
N PHE A 81 -40.02 -14.51 -20.63
CA PHE A 81 -39.77 -13.72 -21.83
C PHE A 81 -39.60 -12.24 -21.50
N CYS A 82 -38.76 -11.55 -22.26
CA CYS A 82 -38.54 -10.12 -22.11
C CYS A 82 -38.15 -9.47 -23.44
N VAL A 83 -38.19 -8.14 -23.46
CA VAL A 83 -37.56 -7.30 -24.47
C VAL A 83 -36.57 -6.41 -23.73
N SER A 84 -35.28 -6.55 -24.02
CA SER A 84 -34.22 -5.82 -23.31
C SER A 84 -33.17 -5.29 -24.30
N PRO A 85 -32.63 -4.08 -24.06
CA PRO A 85 -31.46 -3.59 -24.79
C PRO A 85 -30.17 -4.36 -24.44
N TRP A 86 -30.18 -5.16 -23.36
CA TRP A 86 -29.08 -6.04 -22.99
C TRP A 86 -29.22 -7.40 -23.66
N ASN A 87 -28.10 -8.02 -24.01
CA ASN A 87 -28.06 -9.41 -24.43
C ASN A 87 -26.70 -10.02 -24.13
N THR A 88 -26.66 -11.18 -23.47
CA THR A 88 -25.43 -11.96 -23.26
C THR A 88 -25.62 -13.39 -23.74
N PRO A 89 -24.57 -14.05 -24.25
CA PRO A 89 -24.70 -15.37 -24.85
C PRO A 89 -24.78 -16.49 -23.80
N LEU A 90 -25.44 -17.59 -24.18
CA LEU A 90 -25.49 -18.85 -23.46
C LEU A 90 -24.47 -19.85 -24.04
N LEU A 91 -23.71 -20.49 -23.16
CA LEU A 91 -22.71 -21.51 -23.48
C LEU A 91 -23.23 -22.91 -23.11
N PRO A 92 -23.13 -23.90 -24.01
CA PRO A 92 -23.40 -25.30 -23.69
C PRO A 92 -22.19 -25.91 -22.98
N VAL A 93 -22.36 -26.37 -21.73
CA VAL A 93 -21.29 -27.01 -20.95
C VAL A 93 -21.69 -28.44 -20.62
N LEU A 94 -20.80 -29.40 -20.86
CA LEU A 94 -21.02 -30.79 -20.47
C LEU A 94 -20.99 -30.92 -18.94
N LYS A 95 -21.96 -31.64 -18.38
CA LYS A 95 -21.95 -31.98 -16.96
C LYS A 95 -20.97 -33.13 -16.72
N GLU A 96 -20.04 -32.93 -15.78
CA GLU A 96 -18.95 -33.87 -15.49
C GLU A 96 -19.48 -35.30 -15.26
N GLY A 97 -18.86 -36.26 -15.93
CA GLY A 97 -19.25 -37.68 -15.87
C GLY A 97 -20.54 -38.04 -16.62
N THR A 98 -21.15 -37.12 -17.38
CA THR A 98 -22.39 -37.37 -18.14
C THR A 98 -22.30 -36.83 -19.58
N GLN A 99 -23.19 -37.30 -20.46
CA GLN A 99 -23.36 -36.79 -21.83
C GLN A 99 -24.44 -35.68 -21.92
N GLU A 100 -24.83 -35.12 -20.78
CA GLU A 100 -25.85 -34.08 -20.67
C GLU A 100 -25.22 -32.69 -20.72
N TYR A 101 -25.89 -31.76 -21.41
CA TYR A 101 -25.45 -30.36 -21.51
C TYR A 101 -26.26 -29.49 -20.55
N ARG A 102 -25.58 -28.63 -19.80
CA ARG A 102 -26.18 -27.57 -18.98
C ARG A 102 -25.96 -26.20 -19.63
N PRO A 103 -26.93 -25.26 -19.51
CA PRO A 103 -26.73 -23.89 -19.93
C PRO A 103 -25.87 -23.10 -18.93
N VAL A 104 -24.92 -22.32 -19.43
CA VAL A 104 -24.14 -21.34 -18.64
C VAL A 104 -24.17 -19.99 -19.36
N GLN A 105 -24.69 -18.95 -18.72
CA GLN A 105 -24.70 -17.61 -19.30
C GLN A 105 -23.36 -16.91 -19.08
N ASP A 106 -22.79 -16.33 -20.13
CA ASP A 106 -21.56 -15.56 -20.03
C ASP A 106 -21.85 -14.13 -19.56
N LEU A 107 -21.80 -13.95 -18.25
CA LEU A 107 -22.07 -12.67 -17.59
C LEU A 107 -20.84 -11.78 -17.43
N ARG A 108 -19.72 -12.03 -18.13
CA ARG A 108 -18.50 -11.19 -17.98
C ARG A 108 -18.74 -9.72 -18.26
N ALA A 109 -19.41 -9.39 -19.36
CA ALA A 109 -19.74 -8.00 -19.71
C ALA A 109 -20.67 -7.33 -18.68
N VAL A 110 -21.64 -8.09 -18.13
CA VAL A 110 -22.52 -7.60 -17.07
C VAL A 110 -21.76 -7.43 -15.75
N ASN A 111 -20.83 -8.33 -15.44
CA ASN A 111 -19.95 -8.25 -14.27
C ASN A 111 -19.03 -7.03 -14.33
N GLU A 112 -18.58 -6.62 -15.52
CA GLU A 112 -17.80 -5.38 -15.70
C GLU A 112 -18.64 -4.12 -15.50
N ALA A 113 -19.90 -4.13 -15.96
CA ALA A 113 -20.84 -3.01 -15.85
C ALA A 113 -21.45 -2.83 -14.45
N THR A 114 -21.49 -3.88 -13.63
CA THR A 114 -22.09 -3.85 -12.28
C THR A 114 -21.11 -3.35 -11.21
N VAL A 115 -21.63 -2.73 -10.15
CA VAL A 115 -20.84 -2.36 -8.97
C VAL A 115 -20.33 -3.63 -8.26
N THR A 116 -19.08 -3.63 -7.79
CA THR A 116 -18.51 -4.77 -7.04
C THR A 116 -18.84 -4.61 -5.56
N LEU A 117 -19.52 -5.61 -4.97
CA LEU A 117 -19.78 -5.62 -3.53
C LEU A 117 -18.57 -6.17 -2.77
N HIS A 118 -18.32 -5.64 -1.57
CA HIS A 118 -17.30 -6.21 -0.69
C HIS A 118 -17.74 -7.61 -0.23
N PRO A 119 -16.94 -8.68 -0.46
CA PRO A 119 -17.33 -10.02 -0.06
C PRO A 119 -17.26 -10.16 1.46
N VAL A 120 -18.42 -10.35 2.11
CA VAL A 120 -18.52 -10.67 3.54
C VAL A 120 -18.45 -12.19 3.74
N VAL A 121 -17.52 -12.86 3.05
CA VAL A 121 -17.34 -14.31 3.18
C VAL A 121 -16.12 -14.57 4.07
N PRO A 122 -16.29 -15.24 5.23
CA PRO A 122 -15.17 -15.52 6.12
C PRO A 122 -14.16 -16.44 5.43
N ASN A 123 -12.87 -16.20 5.69
CA ASN A 123 -11.82 -17.11 5.24
C ASN A 123 -12.11 -18.52 5.77
N PRO A 124 -12.15 -19.58 4.92
CA PRO A 124 -12.42 -20.95 5.36
C PRO A 124 -11.57 -21.39 6.56
N TYR A 125 -10.32 -20.95 6.64
CA TYR A 125 -9.44 -21.27 7.76
C TYR A 125 -9.89 -20.66 9.08
N ASN A 126 -10.37 -19.41 9.05
CA ASN A 126 -10.89 -18.70 10.22
C ASN A 126 -12.27 -19.25 10.60
N LEU A 127 -13.07 -19.67 9.62
CA LEU A 127 -14.37 -20.27 9.87
C LEU A 127 -14.22 -21.61 10.61
N LEU A 128 -13.29 -22.46 10.15
CA LEU A 128 -13.02 -23.76 10.76
C LEU A 128 -12.40 -23.66 12.17
N ALA A 129 -11.82 -22.52 12.51
CA ALA A 129 -11.29 -22.26 13.85
C ALA A 129 -12.38 -22.13 14.92
N LEU A 130 -13.60 -21.77 14.52
CA LEU A 130 -14.73 -21.62 15.43
C LEU A 130 -15.27 -22.98 15.91
N ILE A 131 -14.76 -24.10 15.38
CA ILE A 131 -15.16 -25.44 15.79
C ILE A 131 -14.60 -25.73 17.20
N PRO A 132 -15.46 -26.03 18.18
CA PRO A 132 -15.02 -26.32 19.54
C PRO A 132 -14.11 -27.56 19.63
N GLY A 133 -13.12 -27.52 20.52
CA GLY A 133 -12.14 -28.59 20.73
C GLY A 133 -12.71 -29.90 21.28
N ASP A 134 -13.93 -29.89 21.80
CA ASP A 134 -14.65 -31.08 22.29
C ASP A 134 -15.61 -31.68 21.24
N THR A 135 -15.62 -31.14 20.03
CA THR A 135 -16.50 -31.59 18.94
C THR A 135 -16.22 -33.04 18.54
N LYS A 136 -17.29 -33.85 18.48
CA LYS A 136 -17.24 -35.26 18.06
C LYS A 136 -18.15 -35.57 16.88
N TYR A 137 -19.22 -34.79 16.69
CA TYR A 137 -20.26 -35.04 15.70
C TYR A 137 -20.47 -33.82 14.82
N TYR A 138 -20.66 -34.08 13.53
CA TYR A 138 -20.86 -33.07 12.50
C TYR A 138 -22.09 -33.36 11.66
N THR A 139 -22.79 -32.31 11.24
CA THR A 139 -23.76 -32.36 10.16
C THR A 139 -23.38 -31.35 9.07
N VAL A 140 -23.25 -31.80 7.82
CA VAL A 140 -23.02 -30.93 6.65
C VAL A 140 -24.25 -30.93 5.75
N LEU A 141 -24.73 -29.74 5.40
CA LEU A 141 -25.86 -29.54 4.49
C LEU A 141 -25.43 -28.63 3.33
N ASP A 142 -25.80 -29.04 2.11
CA ASP A 142 -25.55 -28.31 0.85
C ASP A 142 -26.91 -27.82 0.34
N LEU A 143 -27.04 -26.51 0.15
CA LEU A 143 -28.26 -25.90 -0.39
C LEU A 143 -28.31 -26.01 -1.91
N LYS A 144 -29.34 -26.69 -2.43
CA LYS A 144 -29.46 -26.94 -3.87
C LYS A 144 -30.05 -25.73 -4.58
N ASP A 145 -29.45 -25.36 -5.71
CA ASP A 145 -29.87 -24.23 -6.54
C ASP A 145 -30.02 -22.92 -5.72
N ALA A 146 -29.13 -22.74 -4.74
CA ALA A 146 -29.13 -21.69 -3.72
C ALA A 146 -29.46 -20.29 -4.27
N PHE A 147 -28.77 -19.85 -5.32
CA PHE A 147 -28.97 -18.50 -5.88
C PHE A 147 -30.39 -18.29 -6.42
N PHE A 148 -31.04 -19.32 -6.99
CA PHE A 148 -32.39 -19.20 -7.51
C PHE A 148 -33.46 -19.01 -6.42
N CYS A 149 -33.10 -19.22 -5.14
CA CYS A 149 -33.98 -18.90 -4.02
C CYS A 149 -34.20 -17.39 -3.87
N ILE A 150 -33.27 -16.56 -4.34
CA ILE A 150 -33.31 -15.11 -4.17
C ILE A 150 -34.04 -14.46 -5.36
N ARG A 151 -35.05 -13.64 -5.05
CA ARG A 151 -35.78 -12.84 -6.05
C ARG A 151 -34.92 -11.72 -6.60
N LEU A 152 -35.03 -11.47 -7.91
CA LEU A 152 -34.43 -10.33 -8.56
C LEU A 152 -35.49 -9.24 -8.77
N ALA A 153 -35.19 -8.00 -8.39
CA ALA A 153 -36.10 -6.87 -8.56
C ALA A 153 -36.43 -6.65 -10.05
N PRO A 154 -37.69 -6.36 -10.43
CA PRO A 154 -38.11 -6.21 -11.83
C PRO A 154 -37.23 -5.25 -12.65
N ALA A 155 -36.74 -4.17 -12.03
CA ALA A 155 -35.86 -3.19 -12.67
C ALA A 155 -34.50 -3.76 -13.09
N SER A 156 -33.97 -4.75 -12.36
CA SER A 156 -32.68 -5.38 -12.65
C SER A 156 -32.78 -6.62 -13.55
N GLN A 157 -33.99 -7.14 -13.77
CA GLN A 157 -34.19 -8.32 -14.62
C GLN A 157 -33.72 -8.11 -16.07
N PRO A 158 -33.98 -6.96 -16.74
CA PRO A 158 -33.52 -6.75 -18.12
C PRO A 158 -32.00 -6.90 -18.32
N LEU A 159 -31.18 -6.67 -17.27
CA LEU A 159 -29.71 -6.74 -17.34
C LEU A 159 -29.19 -8.12 -17.73
N PHE A 160 -29.94 -9.16 -17.41
CA PHE A 160 -29.52 -10.56 -17.59
C PHE A 160 -30.22 -11.23 -18.77
N ALA A 161 -30.69 -10.44 -19.73
CA ALA A 161 -31.34 -10.97 -20.91
C ALA A 161 -30.37 -11.77 -21.79
N PHE A 162 -30.87 -12.86 -22.36
CA PHE A 162 -30.18 -13.67 -23.35
C PHE A 162 -31.14 -14.11 -24.45
N GLN A 163 -30.60 -14.32 -25.64
CA GLN A 163 -31.36 -14.77 -26.79
C GLN A 163 -31.36 -16.30 -26.85
N TRP A 164 -32.54 -16.87 -27.10
CA TRP A 164 -32.71 -18.31 -27.29
C TRP A 164 -33.45 -18.58 -28.60
N GLU A 165 -33.01 -19.62 -29.30
CA GLU A 165 -33.66 -20.14 -30.50
C GLU A 165 -34.17 -21.54 -30.19
N GLU A 166 -35.49 -21.71 -30.23
CA GLU A 166 -36.15 -22.95 -29.86
C GLU A 166 -35.89 -24.05 -30.90
N SER A 167 -35.46 -25.23 -30.44
CA SER A 167 -35.03 -26.30 -31.34
C SER A 167 -36.15 -26.95 -32.15
N THR A 168 -37.40 -26.84 -31.69
CA THR A 168 -38.59 -27.45 -32.31
C THR A 168 -39.27 -26.51 -33.30
N THR A 169 -39.40 -25.22 -32.97
CA THR A 169 -40.14 -24.23 -33.77
C THR A 169 -39.23 -23.33 -34.61
N GLY A 170 -37.93 -23.26 -34.27
CA GLY A 170 -37.00 -22.30 -34.86
C GLY A 170 -37.24 -20.84 -34.43
N ALA A 171 -38.20 -20.60 -33.53
CA ALA A 171 -38.56 -19.27 -33.09
C ALA A 171 -37.48 -18.67 -32.18
N ARG A 172 -37.20 -17.38 -32.37
CA ARG A 172 -36.18 -16.64 -31.63
C ARG A 172 -36.85 -15.70 -30.64
N HIS A 173 -36.49 -15.85 -29.37
CA HIS A 173 -37.02 -15.04 -28.29
C HIS A 173 -35.90 -14.58 -27.36
N GLN A 174 -36.12 -13.45 -26.68
CA GLN A 174 -35.29 -13.05 -25.54
C GLN A 174 -35.94 -13.52 -24.25
N MET A 175 -35.11 -14.05 -23.35
CA MET A 175 -35.49 -14.50 -22.02
C MET A 175 -34.60 -13.81 -20.99
N THR A 176 -35.13 -13.66 -19.78
CA THR A 176 -34.35 -13.18 -18.64
C THR A 176 -34.75 -13.87 -17.34
N TRP A 177 -33.92 -13.70 -16.32
CA TRP A 177 -34.08 -14.27 -14.99
C TRP A 177 -34.97 -13.40 -14.11
N THR A 178 -35.87 -14.05 -13.37
CA THR A 178 -36.64 -13.44 -12.28
C THR A 178 -35.99 -13.66 -10.90
N ARG A 179 -34.98 -14.53 -10.88
CA ARG A 179 -34.17 -14.90 -9.71
C ARG A 179 -32.72 -14.51 -9.93
N LEU A 180 -31.94 -14.53 -8.86
CA LEU A 180 -30.52 -14.22 -8.92
C LEU A 180 -29.78 -15.25 -9.82
N PRO A 181 -29.13 -14.84 -10.91
CA PRO A 181 -28.54 -15.76 -11.88
C PRO A 181 -27.21 -16.34 -11.38
N GLN A 182 -26.89 -17.54 -11.88
CA GLN A 182 -25.57 -18.15 -11.74
C GLN A 182 -24.58 -17.44 -12.68
N GLY A 183 -23.38 -17.11 -12.19
CA GLY A 183 -22.32 -16.45 -12.96
C GLY A 183 -22.19 -14.93 -12.74
N LEU A 184 -23.15 -14.30 -12.06
CA LEU A 184 -23.01 -12.92 -11.59
C LEU A 184 -21.99 -12.87 -10.42
N LYS A 185 -21.01 -11.97 -10.52
CA LYS A 185 -19.88 -11.87 -9.56
C LYS A 185 -20.32 -11.65 -8.11
N ASN A 186 -21.45 -10.98 -7.90
CA ASN A 186 -21.97 -10.65 -6.58
C ASN A 186 -22.95 -11.71 -6.03
N SER A 187 -23.35 -12.73 -6.81
CA SER A 187 -24.34 -13.72 -6.37
C SER A 187 -23.95 -14.44 -5.07
N PRO A 188 -22.69 -14.89 -4.88
CA PRO A 188 -22.28 -15.54 -3.63
C PRO A 188 -22.42 -14.61 -2.42
N THR A 189 -22.03 -13.34 -2.53
CA THR A 189 -22.13 -12.36 -1.45
C THR A 189 -23.59 -12.05 -1.09
N ILE A 190 -24.42 -11.79 -2.11
CA ILE A 190 -25.85 -11.49 -1.92
C ILE A 190 -26.54 -12.66 -1.23
N PHE A 191 -26.31 -13.89 -1.72
CA PHE A 191 -26.88 -15.09 -1.12
C PHE A 191 -26.36 -15.33 0.30
N GLY A 192 -25.05 -15.20 0.52
CA GLY A 192 -24.43 -15.38 1.83
C GLY A 192 -25.02 -14.44 2.88
N CYS A 193 -25.19 -13.15 2.56
CA CYS A 193 -25.81 -12.17 3.45
C CYS A 193 -27.28 -12.50 3.73
N ALA A 194 -28.05 -12.86 2.69
CA ALA A 194 -29.46 -13.21 2.83
C ALA A 194 -29.65 -14.44 3.72
N LEU A 195 -28.89 -15.51 3.48
CA LEU A 195 -28.95 -16.71 4.30
C LEU A 195 -28.47 -16.43 5.73
N SER A 196 -27.42 -15.63 5.92
CA SER A 196 -26.94 -15.26 7.25
C SER A 196 -28.01 -14.54 8.07
N GLN A 197 -28.78 -13.63 7.44
CA GLN A 197 -29.90 -12.95 8.08
C GLN A 197 -30.99 -13.92 8.54
N ASP A 198 -31.40 -14.88 7.69
CA ASP A 198 -32.41 -15.88 8.06
C ASP A 198 -31.89 -16.86 9.14
N LEU A 199 -30.60 -17.16 9.13
CA LEU A 199 -29.96 -18.00 10.15
C LEU A 199 -29.83 -17.31 11.52
N LEU A 200 -30.02 -15.99 11.65
CA LEU A 200 -30.07 -15.32 12.96
C LEU A 200 -31.23 -15.82 13.83
N ALA A 201 -32.32 -16.30 13.21
CA ALA A 201 -33.43 -16.92 13.93
C ALA A 201 -33.08 -18.31 14.50
N PHE A 202 -31.94 -18.88 14.10
CA PHE A 202 -31.45 -20.13 14.67
C PHE A 202 -30.91 -19.89 16.07
N ASN A 203 -31.67 -20.31 17.09
CA ASN A 203 -31.22 -20.30 18.47
C ASN A 203 -30.18 -21.42 18.70
N ALA A 204 -28.94 -21.18 18.25
CA ALA A 204 -27.82 -22.01 18.63
C ALA A 204 -27.62 -21.84 20.14
N GLN A 205 -27.58 -22.94 20.90
CA GLN A 205 -27.00 -22.92 22.24
C GLN A 205 -25.48 -22.95 22.04
N PRO A 206 -24.77 -21.80 22.06
CA PRO A 206 -23.38 -21.72 21.57
C PRO A 206 -22.43 -22.63 22.34
N ASP A 207 -22.72 -22.89 23.62
CA ASP A 207 -21.97 -23.80 24.49
C ASP A 207 -22.12 -25.29 24.10
N LYS A 208 -23.03 -25.62 23.16
CA LYS A 208 -23.37 -27.01 22.81
C LYS A 208 -23.36 -27.28 21.32
N VAL A 209 -23.61 -26.27 20.49
CA VAL A 209 -23.71 -26.40 19.04
C VAL A 209 -23.18 -25.14 18.37
N VAL A 210 -22.28 -25.34 17.41
CA VAL A 210 -21.78 -24.27 16.54
C VAL A 210 -22.29 -24.50 15.13
N LEU A 211 -22.86 -23.46 14.53
CA LEU A 211 -23.27 -23.43 13.12
C LEU A 211 -22.28 -22.55 12.35
N LEU A 212 -21.68 -23.12 11.31
CA LEU A 212 -20.78 -22.45 10.40
C LEU A 212 -21.41 -22.38 9.01
N GLN A 213 -21.34 -21.20 8.40
CA GLN A 213 -21.87 -20.92 7.08
C GLN A 213 -20.74 -20.47 6.16
N TYR A 214 -20.66 -21.08 4.99
CA TYR A 214 -19.84 -20.61 3.88
C TYR A 214 -20.68 -20.59 2.61
N VAL A 215 -21.24 -19.42 2.29
CA VAL A 215 -22.19 -19.23 1.17
C VAL A 215 -23.38 -20.20 1.30
N ASP A 216 -23.40 -21.29 0.54
CA ASP A 216 -24.43 -22.35 0.48
C ASP A 216 -24.08 -23.62 1.27
N ASP A 217 -22.84 -23.75 1.75
CA ASP A 217 -22.36 -24.86 2.55
C ASP A 217 -22.53 -24.58 4.07
N LEU A 218 -23.37 -25.38 4.73
CA LEU A 218 -23.60 -25.30 6.18
C LEU A 218 -22.95 -26.47 6.92
N LEU A 219 -22.32 -26.18 8.05
CA LEU A 219 -21.72 -27.16 8.95
C LEU A 219 -22.20 -26.92 10.39
N LEU A 220 -22.84 -27.92 10.99
CA LEU A 220 -23.13 -27.98 12.41
C LEU A 220 -22.08 -28.85 13.11
N ALA A 221 -21.52 -28.36 14.20
CA ALA A 221 -20.55 -29.04 15.06
C ALA A 221 -21.12 -29.18 16.48
N SER A 222 -20.99 -30.37 17.08
CA SER A 222 -21.44 -30.63 18.45
C SER A 222 -20.62 -31.71 19.17
N PRO A 223 -20.47 -31.64 20.51
CA PRO A 223 -19.76 -32.66 21.29
C PRO A 223 -20.56 -33.96 21.46
N THR A 224 -21.90 -33.93 21.37
CA THR A 224 -22.75 -35.12 21.55
C THR A 224 -23.71 -35.32 20.39
N GLU A 225 -24.03 -36.59 20.11
CA GLU A 225 -24.96 -36.99 19.05
C GLU A 225 -26.36 -36.39 19.28
N LYS A 226 -26.86 -36.42 20.53
CA LYS A 226 -28.19 -35.92 20.88
C LYS A 226 -28.37 -34.44 20.54
N TYR A 227 -27.39 -33.60 20.90
CA TYR A 227 -27.43 -32.18 20.56
C TYR A 227 -27.26 -31.95 19.06
N CYS A 228 -26.37 -32.68 18.40
CA CYS A 228 -26.19 -32.61 16.95
C CYS A 228 -27.49 -32.91 16.19
N LEU A 229 -28.20 -33.97 16.59
CA LEU A 229 -29.44 -34.42 15.98
C LEU A 229 -30.59 -33.42 16.19
N SER A 230 -30.76 -32.96 17.43
CA SER A 230 -31.78 -31.95 17.78
C SER A 230 -31.56 -30.64 17.03
N ALA A 231 -30.31 -30.17 16.95
CA ALA A 231 -29.97 -28.96 16.22
C ALA A 231 -30.11 -29.12 14.71
N THR A 232 -29.75 -30.28 14.16
CA THR A 232 -29.98 -30.59 12.75
C THR A 232 -31.47 -30.54 12.41
N LYS A 233 -32.33 -31.11 13.26
CA LYS A 233 -33.79 -31.07 13.12
C LYS A 233 -34.29 -29.62 13.12
N ALA A 234 -33.87 -28.81 14.09
CA ALA A 234 -34.24 -27.40 14.18
C ALA A 234 -33.76 -26.59 12.96
N LEU A 235 -32.54 -26.83 12.49
CA LEU A 235 -31.98 -26.15 11.32
C LEU A 235 -32.76 -26.49 10.04
N LEU A 236 -33.09 -27.78 9.83
CA LEU A 236 -33.88 -28.20 8.68
C LEU A 236 -35.30 -27.60 8.70
N TYR A 237 -35.94 -27.50 9.87
CA TYR A 237 -37.22 -26.80 10.00
C TYR A 237 -37.11 -25.31 9.64
N LEU A 238 -36.09 -24.63 10.16
CA LEU A 238 -35.84 -23.22 9.87
C LEU A 238 -35.63 -23.00 8.36
N LEU A 239 -34.77 -23.81 7.73
CA LEU A 239 -34.52 -23.73 6.29
C LEU A 239 -35.79 -23.99 5.47
N SER A 240 -36.63 -24.94 5.90
CA SER A 240 -37.93 -25.21 5.26
C SER A 240 -38.87 -24.01 5.35
N GLN A 241 -39.00 -23.42 6.55
CA GLN A 241 -39.85 -22.24 6.81
C GLN A 241 -39.37 -20.99 6.06
N ALA A 242 -38.06 -20.78 5.99
CA ALA A 242 -37.47 -19.69 5.21
C ALA A 242 -37.53 -19.96 3.69
N GLY A 243 -37.86 -21.18 3.28
CA GLY A 243 -38.09 -21.59 1.89
C GLY A 243 -36.85 -22.03 1.13
N TYR A 244 -35.74 -22.30 1.82
CA TYR A 244 -34.54 -22.93 1.25
C TYR A 244 -34.75 -24.43 1.00
N ARG A 245 -33.88 -25.02 0.17
CA ARG A 245 -33.91 -26.44 -0.17
C ARG A 245 -32.54 -27.07 0.00
N VAL A 246 -32.50 -28.24 0.63
CA VAL A 246 -31.28 -28.99 0.91
C VAL A 246 -31.17 -30.17 -0.04
N SER A 247 -29.96 -30.47 -0.53
CA SER A 247 -29.73 -31.70 -1.31
C SER A 247 -29.67 -32.92 -0.41
N LYS A 248 -30.67 -33.81 -0.53
CA LYS A 248 -30.73 -35.07 0.22
C LYS A 248 -29.53 -35.98 -0.06
N LYS A 249 -29.06 -35.99 -1.32
CA LYS A 249 -27.93 -36.84 -1.76
C LYS A 249 -26.59 -36.41 -1.16
N LYS A 250 -26.38 -35.11 -0.96
CA LYS A 250 -25.11 -34.55 -0.45
C LYS A 250 -25.09 -34.36 1.07
N ALA A 251 -26.25 -34.38 1.72
CA ALA A 251 -26.35 -34.21 3.16
C ALA A 251 -25.57 -35.29 3.93
N GLN A 252 -24.78 -34.87 4.91
CA GLN A 252 -24.01 -35.73 5.80
C GLN A 252 -24.48 -35.47 7.22
N ILE A 253 -25.42 -36.27 7.73
CA ILE A 253 -26.10 -36.00 9.02
C ILE A 253 -25.45 -36.78 10.16
N CYS A 254 -25.12 -36.09 11.26
CA CYS A 254 -24.63 -36.62 12.54
C CYS A 254 -23.50 -37.65 12.41
N LYS A 255 -22.44 -37.33 11.66
CA LYS A 255 -21.28 -38.21 11.46
C LYS A 255 -20.06 -37.75 12.25
N HIS A 256 -19.19 -38.70 12.61
CA HIS A 256 -17.89 -38.40 13.22
C HIS A 256 -16.88 -37.82 12.23
N SER A 257 -17.04 -38.13 10.93
CA SER A 257 -16.17 -37.67 9.87
C SER A 257 -16.99 -37.16 8.70
N VAL A 258 -16.71 -35.94 8.24
CA VAL A 258 -17.45 -35.25 7.18
C VAL A 258 -16.53 -34.55 6.20
N LYS A 259 -17.00 -34.40 4.96
CA LYS A 259 -16.38 -33.54 3.94
C LYS A 259 -17.02 -32.15 3.98
N TYR A 260 -16.22 -31.10 4.17
CA TYR A 260 -16.68 -29.70 4.18
C TYR A 260 -15.61 -28.79 3.56
N LEU A 261 -15.99 -27.92 2.62
CA LEU A 261 -15.09 -27.00 1.89
C LEU A 261 -13.86 -27.66 1.24
N GLY A 262 -13.98 -28.95 0.88
CA GLY A 262 -12.89 -29.75 0.32
C GLY A 262 -11.91 -30.32 1.36
N PHE A 263 -12.20 -30.18 2.65
CA PHE A 263 -11.46 -30.80 3.75
C PHE A 263 -12.23 -31.98 4.34
N GLN A 264 -11.49 -32.99 4.80
CA GLN A 264 -12.00 -34.07 5.63
C GLN A 264 -11.85 -33.68 7.10
N LEU A 265 -12.96 -33.46 7.79
CA LEU A 265 -12.99 -33.14 9.22
C LEU A 265 -13.27 -34.42 10.01
N THR A 266 -12.49 -34.70 11.04
CA THR A 266 -12.68 -35.84 11.96
C THR A 266 -12.26 -35.46 13.37
N GLY A 267 -13.21 -35.40 14.31
CA GLY A 267 -12.97 -34.81 15.64
C GLY A 267 -12.36 -33.41 15.49
N THR A 268 -11.26 -33.13 16.19
CA THR A 268 -10.50 -31.85 16.08
C THR A 268 -9.40 -31.83 15.02
N LYS A 269 -9.47 -32.74 14.04
CA LYS A 269 -8.47 -32.84 12.96
C LYS A 269 -9.07 -32.45 11.62
N ARG A 270 -8.26 -31.81 10.78
CA ARG A 270 -8.52 -31.58 9.37
C ARG A 270 -7.48 -32.26 8.49
N ALA A 271 -7.94 -32.95 7.46
CA ALA A 271 -7.10 -33.58 6.46
C ALA A 271 -7.55 -33.18 5.04
N LEU A 272 -6.64 -33.30 4.07
CA LEU A 272 -6.99 -33.15 2.66
C LEU A 272 -7.80 -34.37 2.21
N GLY A 273 -8.89 -34.16 1.46
CA GLY A 273 -9.68 -35.24 0.90
C GLY A 273 -8.90 -36.09 -0.11
N ALA A 274 -9.13 -37.41 -0.12
CA ALA A 274 -8.45 -38.35 -1.02
C ALA A 274 -8.60 -37.98 -2.50
N GLU A 275 -9.80 -37.61 -2.93
CA GLU A 275 -10.09 -37.17 -4.30
C GLU A 275 -9.21 -35.98 -4.74
N ARG A 276 -8.95 -35.03 -3.83
CA ARG A 276 -8.11 -33.87 -4.12
C ARG A 276 -6.63 -34.23 -4.17
N LYS A 277 -6.17 -35.11 -3.26
CA LYS A 277 -4.81 -35.68 -3.32
C LYS A 277 -4.60 -36.39 -4.66
N GLU A 278 -5.53 -37.25 -5.05
CA GLU A 278 -5.49 -37.96 -6.33
C GLU A 278 -5.54 -37.03 -7.53
N ALA A 279 -6.41 -36.01 -7.53
CA ALA A 279 -6.52 -35.06 -8.63
C ALA A 279 -5.20 -34.35 -8.91
N VAL A 280 -4.49 -33.90 -7.86
CA VAL A 280 -3.18 -33.25 -8.01
C VAL A 280 -2.10 -34.26 -8.42
N CYS A 281 -2.15 -35.48 -7.89
CA CYS A 281 -1.18 -36.52 -8.23
C CYS A 281 -1.32 -37.03 -9.67
N ARG A 282 -2.54 -37.04 -10.22
CA ARG A 282 -2.83 -37.42 -11.62
C ARG A 282 -2.41 -36.39 -12.65
N ILE A 283 -2.10 -35.15 -12.24
CA ILE A 283 -1.61 -34.12 -13.17
C ILE A 283 -0.31 -34.63 -13.82
N PRO A 284 -0.23 -34.76 -15.16
CA PRO A 284 0.99 -35.21 -15.81
C PRO A 284 2.10 -34.17 -15.64
N GLN A 285 3.36 -34.58 -15.89
CA GLN A 285 4.49 -33.65 -15.87
C GLN A 285 4.21 -32.47 -16.82
N PRO A 286 4.28 -31.21 -16.32
CA PRO A 286 4.04 -30.04 -17.15
C PRO A 286 5.03 -29.95 -18.31
N LYS A 287 4.50 -29.71 -19.52
CA LYS A 287 5.30 -29.45 -20.73
C LYS A 287 5.29 -27.97 -21.13
N THR A 288 4.50 -27.15 -20.44
CA THR A 288 4.32 -25.74 -20.74
C THR A 288 4.26 -24.91 -19.46
N ARG A 289 4.64 -23.63 -19.54
CA ARG A 289 4.59 -22.70 -18.40
C ARG A 289 3.19 -22.54 -17.81
N ARG A 290 2.16 -22.59 -18.66
CA ARG A 290 0.76 -22.56 -18.24
C ARG A 290 0.42 -23.78 -17.37
N GLN A 291 0.82 -24.98 -17.79
CA GLN A 291 0.60 -26.20 -17.00
C GLN A 291 1.38 -26.17 -15.67
N VAL A 292 2.57 -25.57 -15.63
CA VAL A 292 3.31 -25.36 -14.37
C VAL A 292 2.52 -24.44 -13.43
N ARG A 293 1.99 -23.32 -13.95
CA ARG A 293 1.14 -22.41 -13.17
C ARG A 293 -0.14 -23.10 -12.67
N GLU A 294 -0.77 -23.93 -13.49
CA GLU A 294 -1.96 -24.72 -13.11
C GLU A 294 -1.61 -25.74 -12.00
N PHE A 295 -0.49 -26.46 -12.12
CA PHE A 295 -0.02 -27.38 -11.08
C PHE A 295 0.30 -26.65 -9.77
N LEU A 296 1.08 -25.56 -9.83
CA LEU A 296 1.42 -24.75 -8.66
C LEU A 296 0.19 -24.13 -7.99
N GLY A 297 -0.82 -23.74 -8.78
CA GLY A 297 -2.10 -23.29 -8.24
C GLY A 297 -2.83 -24.39 -7.48
N ALA A 298 -2.90 -25.59 -8.05
CA ALA A 298 -3.55 -26.75 -7.42
C ALA A 298 -2.80 -27.22 -6.16
N ALA A 299 -1.48 -27.35 -6.22
CA ALA A 299 -0.64 -27.74 -5.09
C ALA A 299 -0.56 -26.63 -4.01
N GLY A 300 -0.58 -25.37 -4.43
CA GLY A 300 -0.51 -24.20 -3.54
C GLY A 300 -1.71 -24.08 -2.59
N PHE A 301 -2.87 -24.63 -2.95
CA PHE A 301 -4.00 -24.77 -2.01
C PHE A 301 -3.63 -25.64 -0.81
N CYS A 302 -2.85 -26.69 -1.03
CA CYS A 302 -2.45 -27.67 -0.03
C CYS A 302 -1.17 -27.28 0.72
N ARG A 303 -0.59 -26.09 0.47
CA ARG A 303 0.71 -25.68 1.02
C ARG A 303 0.83 -25.77 2.54
N LEU A 304 -0.28 -25.56 3.27
CA LEU A 304 -0.28 -25.62 4.74
C LEU A 304 -0.05 -27.03 5.31
N TRP A 305 -0.14 -28.06 4.48
CA TRP A 305 0.14 -29.46 4.84
C TRP A 305 1.55 -29.91 4.46
N ILE A 306 2.28 -29.11 3.68
CA ILE A 306 3.56 -29.50 3.11
C ILE A 306 4.66 -28.73 3.83
N PRO A 307 5.56 -29.40 4.58
CA PRO A 307 6.71 -28.73 5.16
C PRO A 307 7.62 -28.20 4.05
N ASN A 308 8.17 -26.99 4.25
CA ASN A 308 9.12 -26.35 3.33
C ASN A 308 8.59 -26.18 1.88
N PHE A 309 7.27 -26.03 1.69
CA PHE A 309 6.65 -25.93 0.36
C PHE A 309 7.33 -24.89 -0.55
N ALA A 310 7.59 -23.69 -0.03
CA ALA A 310 8.19 -22.61 -0.81
C ALA A 310 9.62 -22.93 -1.30
N ASP A 311 10.42 -23.66 -0.51
CA ASP A 311 11.77 -24.08 -0.89
C ASP A 311 11.70 -25.16 -1.98
N ILE A 312 10.84 -26.16 -1.79
CA ILE A 312 10.64 -27.26 -2.75
C ILE A 312 10.06 -26.74 -4.08
N ALA A 313 9.13 -25.78 -4.03
CA ALA A 313 8.49 -25.21 -5.23
C ALA A 313 9.37 -24.18 -5.96
N LYS A 314 10.52 -23.78 -5.41
CA LYS A 314 11.40 -22.74 -5.95
C LYS A 314 11.85 -23.01 -7.40
N PRO A 315 12.31 -24.22 -7.79
CA PRO A 315 12.67 -24.52 -9.18
C PRO A 315 11.46 -24.45 -10.13
N LEU A 316 10.27 -24.82 -9.66
CA LEU A 316 9.04 -24.76 -10.45
C LEU A 316 8.60 -23.31 -10.68
N HIS A 317 8.72 -22.45 -9.68
CA HIS A 317 8.46 -21.02 -9.84
C HIS A 317 9.45 -20.36 -10.81
N GLN A 318 10.73 -20.76 -10.80
CA GLN A 318 11.71 -20.28 -11.78
C GLN A 318 11.31 -20.70 -13.21
N ALA A 319 10.82 -21.92 -13.40
CA ALA A 319 10.32 -22.40 -14.71
C ALA A 319 9.07 -21.64 -15.22
N THR A 320 8.41 -20.84 -14.38
CA THR A 320 7.29 -19.97 -14.81
C THR A 320 7.74 -18.59 -15.30
N LYS A 321 9.01 -18.19 -15.09
CA LYS A 321 9.52 -16.86 -15.47
C LYS A 321 9.76 -16.77 -16.99
N GLY A 322 9.48 -15.59 -17.56
CA GLY A 322 9.61 -15.27 -18.99
C GLY A 322 8.26 -15.20 -19.74
N GLY A 323 8.27 -14.73 -20.99
CA GLY A 323 7.09 -14.63 -21.86
C GLY A 323 6.69 -15.99 -22.47
N GLU A 324 5.43 -16.17 -22.88
CA GLU A 324 4.96 -17.46 -23.41
C GLU A 324 5.69 -17.94 -24.68
N GLN A 325 6.40 -17.04 -25.35
CA GLN A 325 7.19 -17.30 -26.56
C GLN A 325 8.64 -17.73 -26.29
N ASP A 326 9.13 -17.58 -25.05
CA ASP A 326 10.50 -17.97 -24.71
C ASP A 326 10.61 -19.50 -24.55
N PRO A 327 11.78 -20.10 -24.83
CA PRO A 327 12.00 -21.53 -24.65
C PRO A 327 11.66 -22.00 -23.23
N PHE A 328 10.94 -23.13 -23.14
CA PHE A 328 10.61 -23.75 -21.86
C PHE A 328 11.70 -24.74 -21.46
N HIS A 329 12.48 -24.39 -20.45
CA HIS A 329 13.52 -25.24 -19.88
C HIS A 329 12.96 -26.04 -18.69
N TRP A 330 13.07 -27.37 -18.78
CA TRP A 330 12.67 -28.31 -17.73
C TRP A 330 13.77 -29.34 -17.54
N GLU A 331 14.40 -29.34 -16.37
CA GLU A 331 15.58 -30.13 -16.04
C GLU A 331 15.29 -31.09 -14.86
N GLU A 332 16.34 -31.73 -14.35
CA GLU A 332 16.24 -32.68 -13.23
C GLU A 332 15.75 -32.01 -11.95
N GLU A 333 16.15 -30.76 -11.67
CA GLU A 333 15.73 -30.04 -10.46
C GLU A 333 14.20 -29.81 -10.43
N GLN A 334 13.60 -29.41 -11.55
CA GLN A 334 12.13 -29.23 -11.63
C GLN A 334 11.41 -30.58 -11.53
N THR A 335 11.99 -31.64 -12.11
CA THR A 335 11.44 -33.00 -12.02
C THR A 335 11.46 -33.52 -10.58
N ALA A 336 12.58 -33.35 -9.88
CA ALA A 336 12.73 -33.73 -8.48
C ALA A 336 11.76 -32.95 -7.58
N ALA A 337 11.65 -31.63 -7.77
CA ALA A 337 10.69 -30.78 -7.06
C ALA A 337 9.23 -31.22 -7.29
N PHE A 338 8.86 -31.49 -8.55
CA PHE A 338 7.53 -31.93 -8.94
C PHE A 338 7.15 -33.27 -8.30
N GLN A 339 8.06 -34.24 -8.33
CA GLN A 339 7.85 -35.55 -7.71
C GLN A 339 7.80 -35.45 -6.18
N LYS A 340 8.73 -34.70 -5.57
CA LYS A 340 8.76 -34.49 -4.11
C LYS A 340 7.47 -33.87 -3.58
N LEU A 341 6.92 -32.86 -4.27
CA LEU A 341 5.63 -32.27 -3.89
C LEU A 341 4.49 -33.29 -3.96
N LYS A 342 4.46 -34.17 -4.98
CA LYS A 342 3.44 -35.22 -5.07
C LYS A 342 3.55 -36.24 -3.94
N THR A 343 4.76 -36.68 -3.61
CA THR A 343 5.01 -37.61 -2.50
C THR A 343 4.54 -37.00 -1.17
N LEU A 344 4.95 -35.76 -0.87
CA LEU A 344 4.54 -35.06 0.35
C LEU A 344 3.04 -34.80 0.42
N LEU A 345 2.37 -34.57 -0.71
CA LEU A 345 0.91 -34.43 -0.77
C LEU A 345 0.19 -35.74 -0.39
N MET A 346 0.74 -36.88 -0.81
CA MET A 346 0.18 -38.20 -0.46
C MET A 346 0.37 -38.47 1.04
N GLU A 347 1.58 -38.22 1.55
CA GLU A 347 1.97 -38.39 2.95
C GLU A 347 1.43 -37.30 3.89
N ALA A 348 0.80 -36.26 3.35
CA ALA A 348 0.32 -35.11 4.09
C ALA A 348 -0.48 -35.52 5.36
N PRO A 349 -0.04 -35.11 6.56
CA PRO A 349 -0.62 -35.54 7.82
C PRO A 349 -1.97 -34.85 8.09
N ALA A 350 -2.73 -35.36 9.06
CA ALA A 350 -3.88 -34.62 9.57
C ALA A 350 -3.41 -33.48 10.48
N LEU A 351 -3.81 -32.25 10.17
CA LEU A 351 -3.51 -31.07 10.98
C LEU A 351 -4.58 -30.87 12.06
N GLY A 352 -4.18 -30.26 13.18
CA GLY A 352 -5.12 -29.77 14.19
C GLY A 352 -5.94 -28.60 13.67
N LEU A 353 -7.19 -28.52 14.12
CA LEU A 353 -7.94 -27.26 14.09
C LEU A 353 -7.33 -26.29 15.13
N PRO A 354 -7.19 -25.00 14.81
CA PRO A 354 -6.67 -24.01 15.76
C PRO A 354 -7.66 -23.84 16.93
N ASP A 355 -7.14 -23.92 18.15
CA ASP A 355 -7.89 -23.76 19.40
C ASP A 355 -7.51 -22.42 20.04
N HIS A 356 -8.33 -21.38 19.85
CA HIS A 356 -8.04 -20.03 20.34
C HIS A 356 -8.09 -19.88 21.86
N SER A 357 -8.46 -20.92 22.61
CA SER A 357 -8.36 -20.95 24.08
C SER A 357 -6.96 -21.27 24.60
N LYS A 358 -6.05 -21.72 23.73
CA LYS A 358 -4.68 -22.14 24.08
C LYS A 358 -3.63 -21.28 23.40
N PRO A 359 -2.45 -21.10 24.02
CA PRO A 359 -1.34 -20.43 23.38
C PRO A 359 -0.85 -21.23 22.17
N PHE A 360 -0.32 -20.53 21.17
CA PHE A 360 0.31 -21.11 20.00
C PHE A 360 1.83 -21.13 20.17
N GLN A 361 2.48 -22.10 19.53
CA GLN A 361 3.94 -22.11 19.39
C GLN A 361 4.29 -22.15 17.90
N LEU A 362 5.20 -21.29 17.47
CA LEU A 362 5.69 -21.20 16.11
C LEU A 362 7.19 -21.49 16.12
N PHE A 363 7.59 -22.59 15.49
CA PHE A 363 8.99 -22.89 15.24
C PHE A 363 9.40 -22.28 13.91
N VAL A 364 10.49 -21.51 13.90
CA VAL A 364 10.98 -20.79 12.72
C VAL A 364 12.38 -21.24 12.38
N HIS A 365 12.61 -21.48 11.09
CA HIS A 365 13.92 -21.70 10.51
C HIS A 365 14.05 -20.90 9.21
N GLU A 366 15.29 -20.55 8.86
CA GLU A 366 15.62 -19.98 7.56
C GLU A 366 16.55 -20.94 6.85
N HIS A 367 16.16 -21.38 5.65
CA HIS A 367 16.97 -22.24 4.82
C HIS A 367 16.82 -21.83 3.35
N ASN A 368 17.93 -21.77 2.63
CA ASN A 368 17.95 -21.47 1.19
C ASN A 368 17.19 -20.19 0.77
N GLN A 369 17.27 -19.13 1.59
CA GLN A 369 16.56 -17.85 1.38
C GLN A 369 15.03 -17.99 1.49
N THR A 370 14.57 -19.01 2.21
CA THR A 370 13.17 -19.30 2.44
C THR A 370 12.92 -19.36 3.94
N ALA A 371 11.94 -18.59 4.41
CA ALA A 371 11.43 -18.70 5.75
C ALA A 371 10.54 -19.94 5.83
N THR A 372 10.85 -20.87 6.73
CA THR A 372 10.06 -22.08 6.97
C THR A 372 9.72 -22.20 8.44
N GLY A 373 8.54 -22.74 8.73
CA GLY A 373 8.13 -22.90 10.10
C GLY A 373 6.89 -23.77 10.26
N VAL A 374 6.68 -24.23 11.49
CA VAL A 374 5.50 -25.00 11.85
C VAL A 374 4.79 -24.32 13.02
N LEU A 375 3.51 -24.03 12.82
CA LEU A 375 2.61 -23.54 13.85
C LEU A 375 1.99 -24.75 14.54
N VAL A 376 2.19 -24.87 15.85
CA VAL A 376 1.69 -25.99 16.67
C VAL A 376 0.92 -25.50 17.89
N GLN A 377 0.14 -26.41 18.47
CA GLN A 377 -0.47 -26.24 19.78
C GLN A 377 -0.28 -27.51 20.61
N THR A 378 -0.31 -27.34 21.93
CA THR A 378 -0.25 -28.46 22.87
C THR A 378 -1.56 -29.26 22.85
N PHE A 379 -1.43 -30.57 22.75
CA PHE A 379 -2.53 -31.52 22.83
C PHE A 379 -2.13 -32.66 23.78
N GLY A 380 -2.55 -32.54 25.04
CA GLY A 380 -2.02 -33.38 26.11
C GLY A 380 -0.52 -33.11 26.30
N SER A 381 0.29 -34.17 26.23
CA SER A 381 1.76 -34.10 26.31
C SER A 381 2.45 -33.87 24.95
N TRP A 382 1.70 -33.81 23.84
CA TRP A 382 2.26 -33.78 22.49
C TRP A 382 2.07 -32.41 21.83
N LEU A 383 3.00 -32.04 20.96
CA LEU A 383 2.84 -30.89 20.06
C LEU A 383 2.13 -31.33 18.79
N ARG A 384 1.02 -30.69 18.47
CA ARG A 384 0.23 -30.98 17.28
C ARG A 384 0.37 -29.86 16.24
N PRO A 385 0.80 -30.18 15.00
CA PRO A 385 0.82 -29.20 13.91
C PRO A 385 -0.57 -28.69 13.53
N VAL A 386 -0.73 -27.37 13.50
CA VAL A 386 -1.91 -26.64 13.01
C VAL A 386 -1.71 -26.24 11.56
N ALA A 387 -0.49 -25.79 11.20
CA ALA A 387 -0.11 -25.42 9.84
C ALA A 387 1.40 -25.45 9.64
N TYR A 388 1.83 -25.86 8.45
CA TYR A 388 3.18 -25.60 7.95
C TYR A 388 3.19 -24.28 7.17
N LEU A 389 4.09 -23.38 7.54
CA LEU A 389 4.24 -22.06 6.95
C LEU A 389 5.57 -22.01 6.21
N SER A 390 5.55 -21.58 4.97
CA SER A 390 6.79 -21.39 4.20
C SER A 390 6.63 -20.25 3.21
N LYS A 391 7.63 -19.38 3.13
CA LYS A 391 7.58 -18.21 2.26
C LYS A 391 8.98 -17.78 1.86
N GLN A 392 9.15 -17.42 0.59
CA GLN A 392 10.43 -16.91 0.09
C GLN A 392 10.71 -15.52 0.68
N LEU A 393 11.95 -15.29 1.11
CA LEU A 393 12.38 -13.97 1.55
C LEU A 393 12.32 -12.97 0.38
N ASP A 394 12.08 -11.70 0.71
CA ASP A 394 12.11 -10.66 -0.31
C ASP A 394 13.56 -10.41 -0.78
N PRO A 395 13.79 -9.88 -1.99
CA PRO A 395 15.14 -9.73 -2.55
C PRO A 395 16.11 -8.94 -1.66
N VAL A 396 15.62 -7.98 -0.86
CA VAL A 396 16.47 -7.24 0.08
C VAL A 396 16.88 -8.13 1.25
N ALA A 397 15.95 -8.93 1.79
CA ALA A 397 16.21 -9.86 2.88
C ALA A 397 17.09 -11.04 2.45
N CYS A 398 16.95 -11.53 1.21
CA CYS A 398 17.78 -12.63 0.69
C CYS A 398 19.28 -12.33 0.71
N GLY A 399 19.66 -11.06 0.56
CA GLY A 399 21.05 -10.62 0.59
C GLY A 399 21.48 -10.03 1.93
N LEU A 400 20.83 -10.38 3.03
CA LEU A 400 21.31 -10.14 4.39
C LEU A 400 22.23 -11.28 4.84
N PRO A 401 23.06 -11.10 5.89
CA PRO A 401 23.79 -12.18 6.55
C PRO A 401 22.85 -13.27 7.12
N PRO A 402 23.32 -14.52 7.31
CA PRO A 402 22.47 -15.65 7.75
C PRO A 402 21.61 -15.35 8.98
N CYS A 403 22.23 -14.84 10.06
CA CYS A 403 21.52 -14.49 11.29
C CYS A 403 20.43 -13.41 11.09
N LEU A 404 20.65 -12.46 10.18
CA LEU A 404 19.69 -11.41 9.86
C LEU A 404 18.60 -11.88 8.87
N LYS A 405 18.88 -12.90 8.05
CA LYS A 405 17.83 -13.60 7.30
C LYS A 405 16.87 -14.30 8.25
N ALA A 406 17.38 -14.90 9.33
CA ALA A 406 16.54 -15.50 10.37
C ALA A 406 15.62 -14.47 11.05
N VAL A 407 16.11 -13.25 11.31
CA VAL A 407 15.27 -12.13 11.79
C VAL A 407 14.14 -11.81 10.80
N ALA A 408 14.48 -11.66 9.51
CA ALA A 408 13.49 -11.38 8.46
C ALA A 408 12.48 -12.54 8.28
N ALA A 409 12.94 -13.78 8.36
CA ALA A 409 12.12 -14.98 8.30
C ALA A 409 11.13 -15.04 9.48
N THR A 410 11.61 -14.74 10.69
CA THR A 410 10.79 -14.71 11.90
C THR A 410 9.66 -13.69 11.80
N ALA A 411 9.98 -12.45 11.43
CA ALA A 411 8.96 -11.42 11.20
C ALA A 411 7.93 -11.83 10.12
N MET A 412 8.40 -12.46 9.05
CA MET A 412 7.54 -12.89 7.96
C MET A 412 6.57 -14.00 8.39
N LEU A 413 7.04 -14.99 9.15
CA LEU A 413 6.21 -16.10 9.60
C LEU A 413 5.27 -15.72 10.74
N ILE A 414 5.66 -14.79 11.63
CA ILE A 414 4.72 -14.22 12.62
C ILE A 414 3.52 -13.59 11.92
N ALA A 415 3.75 -12.79 10.87
CA ALA A 415 2.66 -12.17 10.11
C ALA A 415 1.76 -13.18 9.38
N GLU A 416 2.28 -14.34 8.98
CA GLU A 416 1.48 -15.42 8.40
C GLU A 416 0.75 -16.24 9.47
N ALA A 417 1.39 -16.48 10.61
CA ALA A 417 0.80 -17.18 11.76
C ALA A 417 -0.36 -16.38 12.37
N ASP A 418 -0.24 -15.04 12.44
CA ASP A 418 -1.26 -14.15 12.99
C ASP A 418 -2.63 -14.30 12.29
N LYS A 419 -2.61 -14.65 10.99
CA LYS A 419 -3.82 -14.95 10.22
C LYS A 419 -4.60 -16.15 10.75
N LEU A 420 -3.92 -17.07 11.45
CA LEU A 420 -4.49 -18.29 12.02
C LEU A 420 -4.70 -18.16 13.54
N THR A 421 -3.80 -17.47 14.24
CA THR A 421 -3.90 -17.29 15.69
C THR A 421 -4.90 -16.20 16.07
N LEU A 422 -5.29 -15.31 15.15
CA LEU A 422 -6.24 -14.23 15.38
C LEU A 422 -5.86 -13.35 16.59
N GLY A 423 -4.56 -13.08 16.74
CA GLY A 423 -4.03 -12.25 17.81
C GLY A 423 -4.02 -12.91 19.20
N GLN A 424 -4.03 -14.25 19.29
CA GLN A 424 -3.74 -14.99 20.54
C GLN A 424 -2.24 -14.99 20.88
N VAL A 425 -1.91 -15.40 22.11
CA VAL A 425 -0.53 -15.52 22.59
C VAL A 425 0.26 -16.49 21.71
N LEU A 426 1.43 -16.05 21.25
CA LEU A 426 2.30 -16.76 20.32
C LEU A 426 3.72 -16.84 20.89
N HIS A 427 4.19 -18.06 21.16
CA HIS A 427 5.57 -18.36 21.51
C HIS A 427 6.35 -18.69 20.24
N VAL A 428 7.29 -17.85 19.87
CA VAL A 428 8.11 -18.00 18.66
C VAL A 428 9.46 -18.57 19.06
N LYS A 429 9.72 -19.79 18.61
CA LYS A 429 10.92 -20.55 18.86
C LYS A 429 11.84 -20.49 17.64
N VAL A 430 13.02 -19.91 17.80
CA VAL A 430 13.96 -19.65 16.70
C VAL A 430 15.39 -19.98 17.14
N PRO A 431 16.23 -20.57 16.28
CA PRO A 431 17.60 -20.93 16.64
C PRO A 431 18.59 -19.77 16.70
N HIS A 432 18.12 -18.54 16.47
CA HIS A 432 18.94 -17.33 16.46
C HIS A 432 18.43 -16.33 17.49
N ALA A 433 19.35 -15.59 18.12
CA ALA A 433 19.03 -14.54 19.10
C ALA A 433 18.46 -13.26 18.42
N VAL A 434 17.29 -13.38 17.79
CA VAL A 434 16.71 -12.36 16.90
C VAL A 434 16.48 -11.01 17.58
N LYS A 435 16.14 -11.00 18.88
CA LYS A 435 15.96 -9.76 19.65
C LYS A 435 17.29 -9.01 19.81
N ALA A 436 18.34 -9.70 20.26
CA ALA A 436 19.66 -9.12 20.43
C ALA A 436 20.23 -8.60 19.09
N LEU A 437 20.01 -9.35 17.99
CA LEU A 437 20.41 -8.92 16.65
C LEU A 437 19.71 -7.65 16.19
N LEU A 438 18.40 -7.51 16.47
CA LEU A 438 17.64 -6.31 16.14
C LEU A 438 18.12 -5.09 16.93
N ASP A 439 18.38 -5.27 18.22
CA ASP A 439 18.75 -4.15 19.11
C ASP A 439 20.19 -3.68 18.83
N VAL A 440 21.14 -4.60 18.60
CA VAL A 440 22.56 -4.26 18.44
C VAL A 440 22.92 -3.92 17.00
N LYS A 441 22.44 -4.72 16.03
CA LYS A 441 22.86 -4.62 14.61
C LYS A 441 21.75 -4.14 13.68
N GLY A 442 20.50 -4.07 14.13
CA GLY A 442 19.35 -3.77 13.28
C GLY A 442 19.43 -2.42 12.55
N GLY A 443 19.93 -1.38 13.23
CA GLY A 443 20.07 -0.03 12.66
C GLY A 443 21.06 0.10 11.50
N TYR A 444 21.96 -0.87 11.32
CA TYR A 444 22.94 -0.88 10.23
C TYR A 444 22.42 -1.58 8.97
N TRP A 445 21.55 -2.58 9.13
CA TRP A 445 21.15 -3.50 8.05
C TRP A 445 19.71 -3.32 7.58
N PHE A 446 18.82 -2.83 8.45
CA PHE A 446 17.43 -2.60 8.11
C PHE A 446 17.16 -1.11 7.90
N SER A 447 16.28 -0.77 6.95
CA SER A 447 15.75 0.58 6.87
C SER A 447 14.93 0.91 8.12
N ASN A 448 14.87 2.18 8.53
CA ASN A 448 14.08 2.60 9.71
C ASN A 448 12.65 2.04 9.67
N SER A 449 11.99 2.07 8.50
CA SER A 449 10.65 1.49 8.33
C SER A 449 10.60 -0.03 8.61
N ARG A 450 11.58 -0.81 8.12
CA ARG A 450 11.65 -2.26 8.38
C ARG A 450 12.00 -2.55 9.84
N MET A 451 12.95 -1.81 10.40
CA MET A 451 13.38 -1.94 11.79
C MET A 451 12.21 -1.68 12.74
N THR A 452 11.51 -0.53 12.60
CA THR A 452 10.34 -0.20 13.41
C THR A 452 9.23 -1.25 13.25
N LYS A 453 8.99 -1.74 12.03
CA LYS A 453 8.02 -2.80 11.80
C LYS A 453 8.38 -4.10 12.52
N TYR A 454 9.66 -4.49 12.48
CA TYR A 454 10.15 -5.72 13.11
C TYR A 454 10.13 -5.61 14.64
N GLN A 455 10.56 -4.47 15.19
CA GLN A 455 10.49 -4.17 16.62
C GLN A 455 9.03 -4.15 17.12
N ALA A 456 8.14 -3.44 16.43
CA ALA A 456 6.72 -3.40 16.78
C ALA A 456 6.08 -4.80 16.79
N MET A 457 6.46 -5.67 15.85
CA MET A 457 5.89 -7.01 15.71
C MET A 457 6.45 -8.03 16.71
N MET A 458 7.77 -8.00 16.96
CA MET A 458 8.48 -9.03 17.73
C MET A 458 8.83 -8.61 19.16
N CYS A 459 9.16 -7.33 19.39
CA CYS A 459 9.70 -6.86 20.67
C CYS A 459 8.66 -6.08 21.49
N GLU A 460 7.83 -5.24 20.84
CA GLU A 460 6.85 -4.37 21.52
C GLU A 460 5.47 -5.03 21.63
N ASN A 461 5.21 -6.11 20.88
CA ASN A 461 3.94 -6.81 20.93
C ASN A 461 3.86 -7.71 22.18
N PRO A 462 2.99 -7.41 23.16
CA PRO A 462 2.93 -8.16 24.42
C PRO A 462 2.43 -9.61 24.24
N ARG A 463 1.87 -9.95 23.07
CA ARG A 463 1.36 -11.29 22.76
C ARG A 463 2.39 -12.20 22.12
N VAL A 464 3.54 -11.66 21.70
CA VAL A 464 4.60 -12.42 21.06
C VAL A 464 5.74 -12.61 22.06
N HIS A 465 6.03 -13.87 22.36
CA HIS A 465 7.15 -14.25 23.22
C HIS A 465 8.23 -14.90 22.35
N LEU A 466 9.46 -14.44 22.45
CA LEU A 466 10.59 -14.97 21.68
C LEU A 466 11.41 -15.90 22.57
N ASP A 467 11.51 -17.17 22.17
CA ASP A 467 12.25 -18.21 22.86
C ASP A 467 13.40 -18.69 21.97
N LEU A 468 14.62 -18.70 22.51
CA LEU A 468 15.79 -19.27 21.83
C LEU A 468 15.78 -20.79 21.96
N ILE A 469 16.03 -21.49 20.87
CA ILE A 469 16.17 -22.97 20.84
C ILE A 469 17.48 -23.35 20.16
N ALA A 470 17.94 -24.59 20.33
CA ALA A 470 19.21 -25.02 19.75
C ALA A 470 19.07 -25.42 18.27
N THR A 471 18.32 -26.49 17.99
CA THR A 471 18.20 -27.06 16.65
C THR A 471 16.78 -27.52 16.34
N LEU A 472 16.45 -27.58 15.05
CA LEU A 472 15.15 -28.04 14.54
C LEU A 472 15.36 -29.20 13.58
N ASN A 473 14.56 -30.25 13.73
CA ASN A 473 14.54 -31.39 12.83
C ASN A 473 14.16 -30.93 11.40
N PRO A 474 15.00 -31.16 10.38
CA PRO A 474 14.75 -30.64 9.02
C PRO A 474 13.47 -31.17 8.36
N ALA A 475 12.99 -32.36 8.76
CA ALA A 475 11.81 -32.99 8.17
C ALA A 475 10.51 -32.56 8.84
N THR A 476 10.51 -32.41 10.17
CA THR A 476 9.30 -32.10 10.95
C THR A 476 9.20 -30.64 11.39
N LEU A 477 10.33 -29.91 11.38
CA LEU A 477 10.50 -28.57 11.96
C LEU A 477 10.17 -28.51 13.46
N LEU A 478 10.28 -29.64 14.16
CA LEU A 478 10.14 -29.75 15.62
C LEU A 478 11.52 -29.86 16.26
N PRO A 479 11.68 -29.48 17.55
CA PRO A 479 12.99 -29.51 18.21
C PRO A 479 13.49 -30.95 18.36
N ASP A 480 14.78 -31.15 18.11
CA ASP A 480 15.50 -32.36 18.51
C ASP A 480 15.94 -32.21 19.99
N CYS A 481 16.24 -33.32 20.69
CA CYS A 481 16.59 -33.32 22.11
C CYS A 481 17.81 -32.42 22.39
N GLU A 482 17.77 -31.71 23.53
CA GLU A 482 18.72 -30.71 24.05
C GLU A 482 20.18 -30.83 23.55
N GLU A 483 20.51 -30.04 22.53
CA GLU A 483 21.89 -29.73 22.12
C GLU A 483 22.17 -28.24 22.36
N ASP A 484 23.45 -27.82 22.34
CA ASP A 484 23.82 -26.40 22.41
C ASP A 484 23.53 -25.70 21.06
N PRO A 485 23.28 -24.37 21.04
CA PRO A 485 23.05 -23.64 19.80
C PRO A 485 24.27 -23.71 18.86
N ASP A 486 24.02 -23.95 17.56
CA ASP A 486 25.05 -24.19 16.53
C ASP A 486 26.13 -23.09 16.43
N HIS A 487 25.78 -21.85 16.78
CA HIS A 487 26.69 -20.69 16.73
C HIS A 487 26.20 -19.52 17.58
N GLU A 488 27.12 -18.63 17.94
CA GLU A 488 26.80 -17.36 18.59
C GLU A 488 26.57 -16.26 17.53
N CYS A 489 25.32 -15.79 17.41
CA CYS A 489 24.92 -14.90 16.32
C CYS A 489 25.68 -13.56 16.29
N LEU A 490 26.08 -13.01 17.44
CA LEU A 490 26.79 -11.74 17.49
C LEU A 490 28.24 -11.86 17.00
N GLN A 491 28.92 -12.96 17.33
CA GLN A 491 30.28 -13.25 16.87
C GLN A 491 30.31 -13.44 15.35
N VAL A 492 29.40 -14.25 14.80
CA VAL A 492 29.26 -14.42 13.33
C VAL A 492 28.98 -13.08 12.64
N MET A 493 28.20 -12.20 13.26
CA MET A 493 27.92 -10.88 12.71
C MET A 493 29.13 -9.95 12.73
N GLU A 494 30.03 -10.03 13.70
CA GLU A 494 31.25 -9.22 13.74
C GLU A 494 32.23 -9.62 12.62
N GLU A 495 32.38 -10.92 12.37
CA GLU A 495 33.18 -11.43 11.26
C GLU A 495 32.64 -10.99 9.89
N VAL A 496 31.32 -10.91 9.74
CA VAL A 496 30.66 -10.46 8.50
C VAL A 496 30.64 -8.92 8.35
N PHE A 497 30.73 -8.16 9.44
CA PHE A 497 30.61 -6.69 9.42
C PHE A 497 31.83 -6.01 8.78
N SER A 498 33.03 -6.52 9.03
CA SER A 498 34.24 -5.82 8.60
C SER A 498 34.79 -6.33 7.27
N SER A 499 35.06 -5.40 6.34
CA SER A 499 35.86 -5.68 5.15
C SER A 499 37.28 -6.16 5.50
N ARG A 500 37.72 -5.89 6.73
CA ARG A 500 38.99 -6.27 7.34
C ARG A 500 38.85 -6.42 8.87
N PRO A 501 39.12 -7.58 9.49
CA PRO A 501 38.79 -7.86 10.91
C PRO A 501 39.30 -6.85 11.95
N ASP A 502 40.44 -6.19 11.72
CA ASP A 502 41.07 -5.23 12.62
C ASP A 502 40.75 -3.75 12.32
N LEU A 503 39.84 -3.48 11.37
CA LEU A 503 39.38 -2.12 11.05
C LEU A 503 38.59 -1.51 12.23
N LYS A 504 38.97 -0.31 12.65
CA LYS A 504 38.31 0.42 13.74
C LYS A 504 37.57 1.66 13.23
N ASP A 505 36.56 2.10 13.97
CA ASP A 505 35.85 3.37 13.80
C ASP A 505 36.27 4.44 14.85
N VAL A 506 37.22 4.07 15.71
CA VAL A 506 37.86 4.93 16.72
C VAL A 506 39.34 5.11 16.40
N PRO A 507 39.94 6.28 16.69
CA PRO A 507 41.34 6.56 16.33
C PRO A 507 42.31 5.58 17.01
N LEU A 508 43.37 5.20 16.30
CA LEU A 508 44.44 4.36 16.83
C LEU A 508 45.30 5.14 17.82
N ASP A 509 45.68 4.51 18.94
CA ASP A 509 46.55 5.10 19.97
C ASP A 509 47.97 5.41 19.45
N LYS A 510 48.46 4.61 18.49
CA LYS A 510 49.74 4.81 17.81
C LYS A 510 49.52 4.75 16.31
N TYR A 511 49.68 5.90 15.65
CA TYR A 511 49.54 6.05 14.21
C TYR A 511 50.78 6.71 13.61
N ASP A 512 51.07 6.36 12.37
CA ASP A 512 52.17 6.92 11.59
C ASP A 512 51.65 8.05 10.68
N LEU A 513 50.35 8.04 10.32
CA LEU A 513 49.70 9.07 9.50
C LEU A 513 48.28 9.41 9.99
N GLN A 514 47.91 10.68 9.89
CA GLN A 514 46.55 11.16 10.12
C GLN A 514 46.09 11.97 8.90
N LEU A 515 45.10 11.42 8.20
CA LEU A 515 44.64 11.88 6.90
C LEU A 515 43.18 12.33 6.95
N PHE A 516 42.86 13.33 6.15
CA PHE A 516 41.51 13.82 5.90
C PHE A 516 41.24 13.73 4.41
N THR A 517 40.07 13.22 4.03
CA THR A 517 39.70 12.98 2.65
C THR A 517 38.41 13.71 2.32
N ASP A 518 38.37 14.36 1.17
CA ASP A 518 37.14 14.93 0.62
C ASP A 518 37.09 14.78 -0.91
N GLY A 519 35.88 14.64 -1.43
CA GLY A 519 35.57 14.54 -2.85
C GLY A 519 34.56 15.61 -3.28
N SER A 520 35.00 16.55 -4.11
CA SER A 520 34.15 17.64 -4.59
C SER A 520 33.67 17.41 -6.02
N SER A 521 32.40 17.71 -6.28
CA SER A 521 31.80 17.69 -7.61
C SER A 521 30.74 18.76 -7.71
N TYR A 522 30.97 19.77 -8.55
CA TYR A 522 30.08 20.92 -8.70
C TYR A 522 30.09 21.45 -10.14
N MET A 523 29.17 22.36 -10.46
CA MET A 523 29.10 23.00 -11.78
C MET A 523 29.92 24.29 -11.74
N ASP A 524 30.86 24.44 -12.66
CA ASP A 524 31.68 25.64 -12.87
C ASP A 524 31.57 26.04 -14.35
N ASP A 525 31.05 27.25 -14.60
CA ASP A 525 30.80 27.78 -15.95
C ASP A 525 30.05 26.82 -16.91
N GLY A 526 28.99 26.19 -16.39
CA GLY A 526 28.16 25.24 -17.16
C GLY A 526 28.81 23.87 -17.42
N LYS A 527 30.08 23.66 -17.02
CA LYS A 527 30.76 22.38 -17.06
C LYS A 527 30.84 21.78 -15.67
N LYS A 528 30.56 20.48 -15.57
CA LYS A 528 30.72 19.77 -14.32
C LYS A 528 32.22 19.54 -14.07
N VAL A 529 32.71 20.10 -12.98
CA VAL A 529 34.08 19.94 -12.51
C VAL A 529 34.09 19.04 -11.28
N SER A 530 35.11 18.22 -11.14
CA SER A 530 35.22 17.29 -10.02
C SER A 530 36.68 17.12 -9.64
N GLY A 531 36.94 16.88 -8.37
CA GLY A 531 38.28 16.70 -7.82
C GLY A 531 38.22 15.99 -6.49
N TYR A 532 39.33 15.41 -6.08
CA TYR A 532 39.49 14.86 -4.73
C TYR A 532 40.74 15.42 -4.08
N ALA A 533 40.78 15.36 -2.76
CA ALA A 533 41.96 15.67 -1.99
C ALA A 533 42.15 14.70 -0.83
N VAL A 534 43.42 14.43 -0.53
CA VAL A 534 43.92 13.75 0.66
C VAL A 534 44.90 14.71 1.32
N VAL A 535 44.61 15.11 2.54
CA VAL A 535 45.40 16.11 3.26
C VAL A 535 45.77 15.61 4.66
N SER A 536 46.86 16.10 5.21
CA SER A 536 47.17 15.98 6.63
C SER A 536 46.68 17.20 7.41
N THR A 537 46.93 17.23 8.72
CA THR A 537 46.69 18.40 9.58
C THR A 537 47.53 19.63 9.18
N GLU A 538 48.58 19.48 8.37
CA GLU A 538 49.50 20.58 8.01
C GLU A 538 49.61 20.82 6.51
N GLU A 539 49.58 19.76 5.69
CA GLU A 539 49.88 19.83 4.25
C GLU A 539 48.86 19.11 3.38
N VAL A 540 48.83 19.46 2.08
CA VAL A 540 48.05 18.74 1.06
C VAL A 540 48.96 17.65 0.48
N ILE A 541 48.61 16.38 0.72
CA ILE A 541 49.42 15.24 0.29
C ILE A 541 49.15 14.92 -1.18
N GLU A 542 47.87 14.84 -1.56
CA GLU A 542 47.46 14.61 -2.93
C GLU A 542 46.18 15.38 -3.21
N ALA A 543 46.13 16.11 -4.33
CA ALA A 543 44.92 16.76 -4.81
C ALA A 543 44.92 16.73 -6.33
N LYS A 544 43.91 16.11 -6.95
CA LYS A 544 43.87 15.90 -8.40
C LYS A 544 42.46 16.13 -8.97
N PRO A 545 42.36 16.64 -10.21
CA PRO A 545 41.11 16.71 -10.93
C PRO A 545 40.60 15.31 -11.28
N LEU A 546 39.28 15.15 -11.27
CA LEU A 546 38.57 13.96 -11.71
C LEU A 546 37.83 14.26 -13.03
N PRO A 547 37.50 13.23 -13.83
CA PRO A 547 36.73 13.42 -15.04
C PRO A 547 35.44 14.21 -14.79
N GLY A 548 35.08 15.12 -15.70
CA GLY A 548 33.94 16.03 -15.51
C GLY A 548 32.57 15.34 -15.40
N HIS A 549 32.46 14.02 -15.59
CA HIS A 549 31.24 13.26 -15.36
C HIS A 549 31.16 12.62 -13.96
N THR A 550 32.25 12.64 -13.19
CA THR A 550 32.33 12.05 -11.84
C THR A 550 31.30 12.68 -10.91
N SER A 551 30.60 11.88 -10.11
CA SER A 551 29.63 12.36 -9.11
C SER A 551 30.30 12.65 -7.77
N ALA A 552 29.70 13.48 -6.91
CA ALA A 552 30.21 13.74 -5.55
C ALA A 552 30.51 12.44 -4.78
N GLN A 553 29.56 11.49 -4.74
CA GLN A 553 29.76 10.19 -4.08
C GLN A 553 30.94 9.37 -4.63
N LEU A 554 31.19 9.46 -5.93
CA LEU A 554 32.30 8.76 -6.59
C LEU A 554 33.63 9.46 -6.31
N ALA A 555 33.64 10.80 -6.27
CA ALA A 555 34.81 11.58 -5.87
C ALA A 555 35.22 11.24 -4.43
N GLU A 556 34.24 11.09 -3.53
CA GLU A 556 34.44 10.72 -2.12
C GLU A 556 35.01 9.30 -1.97
N ILE A 557 34.44 8.32 -2.69
CA ILE A 557 35.02 6.97 -2.74
C ILE A 557 36.45 7.03 -3.26
N THR A 558 36.70 7.81 -4.31
CA THR A 558 38.03 7.93 -4.91
C THR A 558 39.03 8.55 -3.93
N ALA A 559 38.63 9.60 -3.21
CA ALA A 559 39.45 10.25 -2.18
C ALA A 559 39.85 9.25 -1.09
N LEU A 560 38.89 8.49 -0.58
CA LEU A 560 39.14 7.48 0.45
C LEU A 560 40.02 6.33 -0.05
N THR A 561 39.77 5.82 -1.26
CA THR A 561 40.61 4.79 -1.88
C THR A 561 42.06 5.30 -1.98
N ARG A 562 42.28 6.51 -2.48
CA ARG A 562 43.62 7.08 -2.64
C ARG A 562 44.33 7.28 -1.29
N ALA A 563 43.63 7.70 -0.25
CA ALA A 563 44.21 7.82 1.08
C ALA A 563 44.69 6.47 1.65
N LEU A 564 43.94 5.39 1.39
CA LEU A 564 44.33 4.03 1.77
C LEU A 564 45.56 3.56 0.98
N GLU A 565 45.65 3.89 -0.31
CA GLU A 565 46.80 3.54 -1.15
C GLU A 565 48.08 4.29 -0.75
N ILE A 566 47.98 5.57 -0.40
CA ILE A 566 49.12 6.38 0.08
C ILE A 566 49.64 5.85 1.44
N SER A 567 48.78 5.17 2.19
CA SER A 567 49.07 4.66 3.53
C SER A 567 49.61 3.22 3.53
N GLU A 568 50.03 2.69 2.37
CA GLU A 568 50.55 1.34 2.24
C GLU A 568 51.70 1.06 3.23
N GLY A 569 51.57 -0.02 4.02
CA GLY A 569 52.52 -0.43 5.05
C GLY A 569 52.52 0.39 6.36
N LYS A 570 51.74 1.47 6.45
CA LYS A 570 51.71 2.38 7.63
C LYS A 570 50.46 2.18 8.48
N ARG A 571 50.51 2.62 9.75
CA ARG A 571 49.35 2.70 10.64
C ARG A 571 48.67 4.05 10.43
N VAL A 572 47.41 4.08 9.99
CA VAL A 572 46.75 5.32 9.56
C VAL A 572 45.39 5.54 10.23
N ASN A 573 45.15 6.80 10.60
CA ASN A 573 43.83 7.33 10.97
C ASN A 573 43.29 8.17 9.81
N ILE A 574 42.15 7.79 9.23
CA ILE A 574 41.54 8.51 8.09
C ILE A 574 40.18 9.07 8.51
N TYR A 575 39.98 10.37 8.31
CA TYR A 575 38.72 11.06 8.53
C TYR A 575 38.05 11.38 7.19
N THR A 576 36.79 10.98 7.05
CA THR A 576 35.93 11.34 5.91
C THR A 576 34.66 12.00 6.43
N ASP A 577 34.12 12.97 5.70
CA ASP A 577 32.77 13.52 5.95
C ASP A 577 31.68 12.86 5.08
N SER A 578 32.08 11.95 4.19
CA SER A 578 31.17 11.12 3.43
C SER A 578 30.68 9.94 4.25
N LYS A 579 29.47 10.06 4.79
CA LYS A 579 28.74 8.93 5.42
C LYS A 579 28.61 7.73 4.47
N TYR A 580 28.52 7.98 3.16
CA TYR A 580 28.42 6.93 2.16
C TYR A 580 29.72 6.14 2.02
N ALA A 581 30.88 6.81 1.91
CA ALA A 581 32.17 6.15 1.83
C ALA A 581 32.48 5.38 3.14
N PHE A 582 32.22 6.01 4.29
CA PHE A 582 32.36 5.37 5.61
C PHE A 582 31.51 4.09 5.71
N MET A 583 30.21 4.15 5.39
CA MET A 583 29.32 2.99 5.50
C MET A 583 29.64 1.90 4.47
N THR A 584 30.21 2.27 3.32
CA THR A 584 30.64 1.31 2.31
C THR A 584 31.76 0.42 2.83
N VAL A 585 32.72 0.97 3.58
CA VAL A 585 33.83 0.17 4.12
C VAL A 585 33.41 -0.62 5.37
N HIS A 586 32.60 -0.01 6.24
CA HIS A 586 32.25 -0.56 7.56
C HIS A 586 31.03 -1.49 7.60
N ALA A 587 30.07 -1.39 6.67
CA ALA A 587 28.85 -2.21 6.73
C ALA A 587 28.38 -2.74 5.36
N HIS A 588 28.37 -1.89 4.33
CA HIS A 588 27.76 -2.25 3.04
C HIS A 588 28.71 -3.04 2.13
N GLY A 589 30.03 -2.98 2.35
CA GLY A 589 31.02 -3.65 1.51
C GLY A 589 30.88 -5.17 1.48
N ALA A 590 30.70 -5.79 2.65
CA ALA A 590 30.44 -7.22 2.77
C ALA A 590 29.13 -7.61 2.07
N LEU A 591 28.06 -6.83 2.27
CA LEU A 591 26.76 -7.02 1.62
C LEU A 591 26.85 -6.92 0.09
N TYR A 592 27.63 -5.97 -0.43
CA TYR A 592 27.85 -5.83 -1.87
C TYR A 592 28.63 -7.01 -2.42
N LYS A 593 29.64 -7.51 -1.70
CA LYS A 593 30.42 -8.69 -2.10
C LYS A 593 29.57 -9.96 -2.15
N GLU A 594 28.75 -10.21 -1.13
CA GLU A 594 27.83 -11.36 -1.09
C GLU A 594 26.76 -11.32 -2.20
N ARG A 595 26.32 -10.12 -2.59
CA ARG A 595 25.35 -9.93 -3.69
C ARG A 595 25.98 -9.91 -5.08
N GLY A 596 27.29 -10.13 -5.21
CA GLY A 596 28.01 -10.02 -6.48
C GLY A 596 27.94 -8.61 -7.08
N LEU A 597 27.99 -7.57 -6.23
CA LEU A 597 27.90 -6.15 -6.56
C LEU A 597 26.60 -5.74 -7.28
N ARG A 598 25.49 -6.38 -6.89
CA ARG A 598 24.14 -6.09 -7.42
C ARG A 598 23.22 -5.46 -6.36
N THR A 599 22.34 -4.57 -6.81
CA THR A 599 21.26 -3.97 -6.03
C THR A 599 20.21 -5.01 -5.67
N SER A 600 19.30 -4.68 -4.75
CA SER A 600 18.16 -5.55 -4.39
C SER A 600 17.19 -5.80 -5.56
N SER A 601 17.22 -4.98 -6.61
CA SER A 601 16.45 -5.20 -7.85
C SER A 601 17.19 -6.07 -8.88
N GLY A 602 18.41 -6.54 -8.56
CA GLY A 602 19.24 -7.36 -9.44
C GLY A 602 20.04 -6.58 -10.49
N GLN A 603 19.99 -5.23 -10.46
CA GLN A 603 20.82 -4.37 -11.31
C GLN A 603 22.24 -4.24 -10.74
N GLN A 604 23.24 -3.97 -11.57
CA GLN A 604 24.59 -3.68 -11.05
C GLN A 604 24.57 -2.40 -10.21
N ILE A 605 25.35 -2.39 -9.12
CA ILE A 605 25.58 -1.18 -8.33
C ILE A 605 26.30 -0.16 -9.21
N LYS A 606 25.86 1.10 -9.15
CA LYS A 606 26.28 2.17 -10.06
C LYS A 606 27.81 2.37 -10.14
N TYR A 607 28.53 2.16 -9.02
CA TYR A 607 29.98 2.34 -8.90
C TYR A 607 30.68 1.03 -8.45
N ALA A 608 30.23 -0.11 -8.99
CA ALA A 608 30.67 -1.43 -8.54
C ALA A 608 32.20 -1.61 -8.61
N ALA A 609 32.85 -1.14 -9.67
CA ALA A 609 34.29 -1.30 -9.86
C ALA A 609 35.11 -0.48 -8.84
N GLU A 610 34.68 0.75 -8.57
CA GLU A 610 35.38 1.66 -7.66
C GLU A 610 35.14 1.28 -6.20
N ILE A 611 33.97 0.73 -5.88
CA ILE A 611 33.70 0.13 -4.56
C ILE A 611 34.57 -1.12 -4.36
N ALA A 612 34.74 -1.97 -5.39
CA ALA A 612 35.63 -3.13 -5.30
C ALA A 612 37.09 -2.70 -5.05
N ALA A 613 37.56 -1.69 -5.78
CA ALA A 613 38.89 -1.12 -5.58
C ALA A 613 39.07 -0.51 -4.18
N LEU A 614 38.05 0.18 -3.65
CA LEU A 614 38.05 0.68 -2.28
C LEU A 614 38.22 -0.46 -1.26
N LEU A 615 37.45 -1.54 -1.41
CA LEU A 615 37.49 -2.69 -0.51
C LEU A 615 38.82 -3.45 -0.57
N GLU A 616 39.48 -3.47 -1.73
CA GLU A 616 40.85 -4.00 -1.86
C GLU A 616 41.88 -3.06 -1.21
N ALA A 617 41.74 -1.75 -1.38
CA ALA A 617 42.66 -0.75 -0.84
C ALA A 617 42.71 -0.74 0.70
N VAL A 618 41.62 -1.11 1.39
CA VAL A 618 41.56 -1.23 2.86
C VAL A 618 42.62 -2.18 3.44
N TRP A 619 43.13 -3.11 2.63
CA TRP A 619 44.16 -4.08 3.04
C TRP A 619 45.60 -3.57 2.90
N LYS A 620 45.84 -2.44 2.22
CA LYS A 620 47.19 -1.90 1.98
C LYS A 620 47.89 -1.36 3.25
N PRO A 621 47.21 -0.64 4.16
CA PRO A 621 47.85 -0.18 5.40
C PRO A 621 48.18 -1.34 6.35
N SER A 622 49.18 -1.18 7.23
CA SER A 622 49.48 -2.22 8.24
C SER A 622 48.45 -2.25 9.37
N ALA A 623 47.89 -1.08 9.75
CA ALA A 623 46.67 -0.97 10.56
C ALA A 623 45.88 0.28 10.13
N VAL A 624 44.55 0.23 10.18
CA VAL A 624 43.71 1.32 9.66
C VAL A 624 42.52 1.59 10.58
N SER A 625 42.27 2.87 10.85
CA SER A 625 41.01 3.36 11.41
C SER A 625 40.39 4.38 10.48
N ILE A 626 39.10 4.22 10.15
CA ILE A 626 38.35 5.13 9.29
C ILE A 626 37.19 5.70 10.10
N MET A 627 37.16 7.01 10.28
CA MET A 627 36.18 7.73 11.11
C MET A 627 35.33 8.67 10.26
N HIS A 628 34.04 8.77 10.60
CA HIS A 628 33.14 9.75 10.00
C HIS A 628 33.07 11.03 10.84
N CYS A 629 33.40 12.16 10.24
CA CYS A 629 33.22 13.49 10.83
C CYS A 629 32.06 14.25 10.15
N ARG A 630 31.48 15.26 10.79
CA ARG A 630 30.42 16.06 10.14
C ARG A 630 31.07 17.11 9.23
N GLY A 631 30.58 17.21 8.00
CA GLY A 631 30.99 18.27 7.08
C GLY A 631 30.70 19.68 7.60
N HIS A 632 31.48 20.67 7.12
CA HIS A 632 31.31 22.11 7.35
C HIS A 632 31.25 22.58 8.82
N GLN A 633 32.03 21.97 9.71
CA GLN A 633 32.18 22.43 11.10
C GLN A 633 33.07 23.68 11.23
N LYS A 634 32.71 24.62 12.12
CA LYS A 634 33.42 25.89 12.36
C LYS A 634 34.46 25.84 13.50
N GLY A 635 34.67 24.68 14.12
CA GLY A 635 35.59 24.52 15.27
C GLY A 635 37.07 24.72 14.92
N HIS A 636 37.88 25.05 15.94
CA HIS A 636 39.33 25.20 15.83
C HIS A 636 40.12 23.92 16.15
N ASP A 637 39.42 22.87 16.58
CA ASP A 637 40.02 21.57 16.84
C ASP A 637 40.67 20.97 15.58
N GLU A 638 41.62 20.06 15.77
CA GLU A 638 42.40 19.48 14.66
C GLU A 638 41.53 18.80 13.58
N ILE A 639 40.44 18.15 13.98
CA ILE A 639 39.54 17.42 13.09
C ILE A 639 38.75 18.38 12.15
N PRO A 640 37.99 19.38 12.66
CA PRO A 640 37.37 20.42 11.81
C PRO A 640 38.36 21.20 10.95
N LYS A 641 39.60 21.42 11.42
CA LYS A 641 40.64 22.11 10.66
C LYS A 641 41.12 21.26 9.48
N GLY A 642 41.41 19.97 9.72
CA GLY A 642 41.79 19.00 8.69
C GLY A 642 40.69 18.81 7.64
N ASN A 643 39.43 18.63 8.07
CA ASN A 643 38.31 18.45 7.14
C ASN A 643 38.07 19.69 6.26
N ARG A 644 38.17 20.90 6.82
CA ARG A 644 38.06 22.13 6.02
C ARG A 644 39.17 22.27 4.99
N ARG A 645 40.40 21.85 5.33
CA ARG A 645 41.49 21.85 4.36
C ARG A 645 41.23 20.85 3.23
N ALA A 646 40.71 19.66 3.55
CA ALA A 646 40.34 18.66 2.54
C ALA A 646 39.29 19.24 1.56
N ASP A 647 38.22 19.86 2.08
CA ASP A 647 37.17 20.49 1.28
C ASP A 647 37.69 21.61 0.37
N GLN A 648 38.57 22.46 0.89
CA GLN A 648 39.19 23.53 0.10
C GLN A 648 40.12 22.97 -0.99
N ALA A 649 40.94 21.96 -0.66
CA ALA A 649 41.87 21.35 -1.59
C ALA A 649 41.14 20.61 -2.72
N ALA A 650 40.07 19.88 -2.40
CA ALA A 650 39.27 19.16 -3.40
C ALA A 650 38.55 20.14 -4.35
N LYS A 651 38.00 21.24 -3.82
CA LYS A 651 37.39 22.30 -4.64
C LYS A 651 38.38 23.02 -5.54
N ALA A 652 39.59 23.28 -5.05
CA ALA A 652 40.66 23.90 -5.82
C ALA A 652 41.15 22.96 -6.95
N ALA A 653 41.34 21.67 -6.64
CA ALA A 653 41.77 20.66 -7.61
C ALA A 653 40.75 20.40 -8.72
N ALA A 654 39.46 20.68 -8.48
CA ALA A 654 38.42 20.54 -9.49
C ALA A 654 38.55 21.56 -10.63
N LYS A 655 39.19 22.72 -10.42
CA LYS A 655 39.30 23.78 -11.43
C LYS A 655 40.48 23.53 -12.38
N PRO A 656 40.29 23.58 -13.71
CA PRO A 656 41.41 23.50 -14.65
C PRO A 656 42.28 24.78 -14.61
N PRO A 657 43.59 24.69 -14.90
CA PRO A 657 44.45 25.88 -15.04
C PRO A 657 44.00 26.73 -16.25
N PRO A 658 44.22 28.06 -16.22
CA PRO A 658 43.77 28.96 -17.29
C PRO A 658 44.47 28.64 -18.63
N PRO A 659 43.74 28.68 -19.77
CA PRO A 659 44.32 28.35 -21.08
C PRO A 659 45.16 29.51 -21.66
N THR A 660 46.27 29.18 -22.32
CA THR A 660 47.10 30.11 -23.11
C THR A 660 46.49 30.40 -24.49
N GLU A 661 46.77 31.60 -25.02
CA GLU A 661 46.15 32.22 -26.22
C GLU A 661 46.12 31.35 -27.49
N ASP A 662 47.01 30.37 -27.63
CA ASP A 662 47.08 29.49 -28.81
C ASP A 662 45.99 28.40 -28.86
N GLN A 663 45.33 28.07 -27.74
CA GLN A 663 44.30 27.03 -27.71
C GLN A 663 42.89 27.52 -28.11
N ALA A 664 42.68 28.84 -28.21
CA ALA A 664 41.39 29.44 -28.54
C ALA A 664 40.95 29.19 -30.00
N LYS A 665 41.85 28.77 -30.89
CA LYS A 665 41.55 28.56 -32.32
C LYS A 665 41.17 27.13 -32.72
N VAL A 666 41.32 26.14 -31.83
CA VAL A 666 41.10 24.71 -32.17
C VAL A 666 39.77 24.16 -31.61
N LEU A 667 39.06 24.90 -30.75
CA LEU A 667 37.79 24.44 -30.15
C LEU A 667 36.54 24.59 -31.03
N ILE A 668 36.66 25.04 -32.28
CA ILE A 668 35.55 25.11 -33.24
C ILE A 668 35.61 23.92 -34.20
N CYS A 669 35.66 22.69 -33.70
CA CYS A 669 35.20 21.52 -34.47
C CYS A 669 35.15 20.29 -33.56
N LYS A 670 34.00 19.60 -33.56
CA LYS A 670 33.64 18.39 -32.79
C LYS A 670 32.93 18.64 -31.46
N GLN A 671 31.71 19.18 -31.54
CA GLN A 671 30.63 18.75 -30.66
C GLN A 671 29.66 17.92 -31.48
N GLU A 672 29.39 16.68 -31.03
CA GLU A 672 28.23 15.95 -31.50
C GLU A 672 26.95 16.75 -31.15
N PRO A 673 25.93 16.77 -32.02
CA PRO A 673 24.77 17.62 -31.83
C PRO A 673 24.01 17.20 -30.56
N GLN A 674 24.06 18.05 -29.53
CA GLN A 674 23.15 17.95 -28.39
C GLN A 674 21.71 18.08 -28.89
N PRO A 675 20.76 17.28 -28.40
CA PRO A 675 19.36 17.49 -28.71
C PRO A 675 18.95 18.90 -28.23
N PRO A 676 18.19 19.68 -29.02
CA PRO A 676 17.81 21.03 -28.66
C PRO A 676 17.03 21.01 -27.33
N MET A 677 17.38 21.91 -26.41
CA MET A 677 16.77 22.03 -25.07
C MET A 677 16.12 23.42 -24.91
N PRO A 678 15.08 23.72 -25.70
CA PRO A 678 14.54 25.07 -25.82
C PRO A 678 13.91 25.60 -24.53
N ASN A 679 13.33 24.75 -23.67
CA ASN A 679 12.72 25.20 -22.41
C ASN A 679 13.79 25.63 -21.41
N TYR A 680 14.87 24.85 -21.31
CA TYR A 680 16.00 25.18 -20.47
C TYR A 680 16.72 26.44 -20.98
N GLU A 681 16.93 26.57 -22.29
CA GLU A 681 17.51 27.77 -22.92
C GLU A 681 16.67 29.03 -22.66
N PHE A 682 15.34 28.93 -22.71
CA PHE A 682 14.44 30.04 -22.37
C PHE A 682 14.62 30.47 -20.91
N TYR A 683 14.66 29.52 -19.98
CA TYR A 683 14.86 29.79 -18.55
C TYR A 683 16.26 30.27 -18.20
N MET A 684 17.27 29.91 -18.98
CA MET A 684 18.63 30.47 -18.89
C MET A 684 18.75 31.83 -19.58
N ASN A 685 17.64 32.40 -20.06
CA ASN A 685 17.59 33.69 -20.74
C ASN A 685 18.42 33.71 -22.05
N LEU A 686 18.63 32.55 -22.66
CA LEU A 686 19.38 32.36 -23.91
C LEU A 686 18.47 32.32 -25.15
N LYS A 687 17.18 32.06 -24.95
CA LYS A 687 16.18 31.98 -26.03
C LYS A 687 14.96 32.86 -25.69
N LYS A 688 14.42 33.53 -26.70
CA LYS A 688 13.11 34.22 -26.61
C LYS A 688 11.99 33.21 -26.77
N PHE A 689 10.85 33.42 -26.12
CA PHE A 689 9.70 32.57 -26.42
C PHE A 689 9.19 32.84 -27.85
N GLU A 690 8.82 31.80 -28.57
CA GLU A 690 8.34 31.89 -29.96
C GLU A 690 6.80 31.79 -30.00
N PRO A 691 6.12 32.42 -30.99
CA PRO A 691 6.67 33.04 -32.21
C PRO A 691 7.02 34.54 -32.14
N HIS A 692 6.52 35.29 -31.16
CA HIS A 692 6.65 36.77 -31.12
C HIS A 692 7.12 37.31 -29.76
N GLY A 693 7.87 36.51 -29.00
CA GLY A 693 8.16 36.79 -27.60
C GLY A 693 9.49 37.46 -27.30
N GLU A 694 9.71 37.65 -26.01
CA GLU A 694 10.93 38.22 -25.43
C GLU A 694 11.66 37.21 -24.54
N PHE A 695 12.82 37.59 -24.03
CA PHE A 695 13.57 36.80 -23.05
C PHE A 695 12.86 36.79 -21.67
N ILE A 696 13.04 35.72 -20.91
CA ILE A 696 12.35 35.51 -19.62
C ILE A 696 12.55 36.67 -18.64
N GLU A 697 13.76 37.26 -18.55
CA GLU A 697 14.02 38.39 -17.65
C GLU A 697 13.22 39.64 -18.02
N ILE A 698 13.01 39.88 -19.31
CA ILE A 698 12.20 41.01 -19.77
C ILE A 698 10.74 40.81 -19.34
N ILE A 699 10.22 39.60 -19.44
CA ILE A 699 8.86 39.26 -19.01
C ILE A 699 8.73 39.46 -17.50
N LEU A 700 9.63 38.85 -16.72
CA LEU A 700 9.58 38.89 -15.27
C LEU A 700 9.75 40.31 -14.68
N HIS A 701 10.45 41.20 -15.39
CA HIS A 701 10.68 42.57 -14.92
C HIS A 701 9.68 43.58 -15.50
N LYS A 702 9.44 43.57 -16.81
CA LYS A 702 8.63 44.59 -17.49
C LYS A 702 7.15 44.26 -17.57
N TRP A 703 6.77 42.98 -17.56
CA TRP A 703 5.36 42.58 -17.74
C TRP A 703 4.62 42.36 -16.42
N GLN A 704 5.33 42.37 -15.28
CA GLN A 704 4.77 41.95 -14.00
C GLN A 704 3.57 42.77 -13.51
N ASP A 705 3.46 44.03 -13.95
CA ASP A 705 2.37 44.95 -13.60
C ASP A 705 1.51 45.34 -14.83
N ASP A 706 1.81 44.79 -16.01
CA ASP A 706 1.05 45.03 -17.25
C ASP A 706 0.05 43.90 -17.49
N TYR A 707 -1.09 44.00 -16.82
CA TYR A 707 -2.12 42.97 -16.87
C TYR A 707 -2.85 42.89 -18.21
N GLU A 708 -2.94 43.99 -18.96
CA GLU A 708 -3.55 43.98 -20.30
C GLU A 708 -2.70 43.18 -21.28
N LEU A 709 -1.38 43.40 -21.25
CA LEU A 709 -0.43 42.64 -22.05
C LEU A 709 -0.43 41.14 -21.69
N LEU A 710 -0.45 40.81 -20.40
CA LEU A 710 -0.54 39.41 -19.93
C LEU A 710 -1.87 38.74 -20.29
N GLU A 711 -2.96 39.50 -20.38
CA GLU A 711 -4.25 38.97 -20.82
C GLU A 711 -4.25 38.70 -22.33
N LEU A 712 -3.84 39.68 -23.14
CA LEU A 712 -3.87 39.64 -24.61
C LEU A 712 -2.87 38.64 -25.21
N ASN A 713 -1.70 38.46 -24.59
CA ASN A 713 -0.71 37.50 -25.07
C ASN A 713 -0.92 36.13 -24.41
N HIS A 714 -1.12 35.07 -25.20
CA HIS A 714 -1.31 33.71 -24.68
C HIS A 714 -0.09 32.80 -24.91
N ASP A 715 0.91 33.25 -25.66
CA ASP A 715 2.01 32.38 -26.13
C ASP A 715 3.08 32.18 -25.07
N TYR A 716 3.28 33.18 -24.19
CA TYR A 716 4.31 33.16 -23.14
C TYR A 716 4.07 32.08 -22.08
N ILE A 717 2.80 31.82 -21.72
CA ILE A 717 2.46 30.95 -20.59
C ILE A 717 2.99 29.52 -20.78
N GLN A 718 3.17 29.12 -22.04
CA GLN A 718 3.60 27.77 -22.38
C GLN A 718 5.08 27.54 -22.11
N TRP A 719 5.86 28.58 -22.37
CA TRP A 719 7.29 28.66 -22.10
C TRP A 719 7.58 28.98 -20.64
N LEU A 720 6.76 29.84 -20.03
CA LEU A 720 6.89 30.22 -18.63
C LEU A 720 6.52 29.09 -17.68
N PHE A 721 5.55 28.23 -18.05
CA PHE A 721 5.18 27.04 -17.27
C PHE A 721 5.13 25.81 -18.18
N PRO A 722 6.28 25.24 -18.55
CA PRO A 722 6.36 24.12 -19.47
C PRO A 722 5.87 22.83 -18.79
N THR A 723 5.30 21.91 -19.60
CA THR A 723 4.70 20.64 -19.16
C THR A 723 5.13 19.50 -20.06
N ARG A 724 4.98 18.23 -19.62
CA ARG A 724 5.31 17.05 -20.46
C ARG A 724 4.34 16.78 -21.61
N THR A 725 3.20 17.48 -21.64
CA THR A 725 2.20 17.40 -22.70
C THR A 725 2.36 18.56 -23.67
N GLN A 726 2.21 18.30 -24.97
CA GLN A 726 2.19 19.34 -25.99
C GLN A 726 1.00 20.28 -25.76
N GLY A 727 1.27 21.59 -25.71
CA GLY A 727 0.24 22.61 -25.60
C GLY A 727 -0.16 23.20 -26.95
N ARG A 728 -0.99 24.25 -26.94
CA ARG A 728 -1.49 24.91 -28.17
C ARG A 728 -0.41 25.70 -28.94
N ASN A 729 0.69 26.04 -28.28
CA ASN A 729 1.81 26.71 -28.92
C ASN A 729 2.75 25.61 -29.41
N PHE A 730 2.77 25.37 -30.72
CA PHE A 730 3.58 24.31 -31.34
C PHE A 730 5.09 24.60 -31.26
N TYR A 731 5.49 25.86 -31.01
CA TYR A 731 6.89 26.23 -30.83
C TYR A 731 7.43 25.88 -29.43
N SER A 732 6.56 25.81 -28.42
CA SER A 732 6.92 25.33 -27.08
C SER A 732 6.92 23.80 -27.10
N THR A 733 8.09 23.19 -27.01
CA THR A 733 8.22 21.73 -26.97
C THR A 733 7.89 21.19 -25.57
N PRO A 734 7.37 19.97 -25.45
CA PRO A 734 7.08 19.37 -24.15
C PRO A 734 8.36 19.15 -23.35
N LEU A 735 8.26 19.21 -22.02
CA LEU A 735 9.41 18.97 -21.13
C LEU A 735 10.02 17.58 -21.36
N ASN A 736 11.28 17.56 -21.77
CA ASN A 736 12.09 16.33 -21.83
C ASN A 736 12.54 15.95 -20.41
N PRO A 737 12.58 14.65 -20.03
CA PRO A 737 13.20 14.19 -18.79
C PRO A 737 14.61 14.74 -18.51
N GLN A 738 15.43 14.97 -19.54
CA GLN A 738 16.75 15.57 -19.40
C GLN A 738 16.69 17.06 -19.06
N GLU A 739 15.88 17.85 -19.78
CA GLU A 739 15.61 19.26 -19.46
C GLU A 739 15.03 19.41 -18.05
N THR A 740 14.07 18.57 -17.68
CA THR A 740 13.41 18.59 -16.36
C THR A 740 14.44 18.42 -15.25
N ARG A 741 15.37 17.46 -15.38
CA ARG A 741 16.45 17.26 -14.40
C ARG A 741 17.37 18.46 -14.30
N LEU A 742 17.69 19.11 -15.43
CA LEU A 742 18.54 20.30 -15.42
C LEU A 742 17.81 21.48 -14.76
N MET A 743 16.55 21.71 -15.10
CA MET A 743 15.73 22.79 -14.55
C MET A 743 15.46 22.64 -13.05
N VAL A 744 15.25 21.40 -12.56
CA VAL A 744 15.10 21.11 -11.11
C VAL A 744 16.40 21.39 -10.35
N ASN A 745 17.55 21.03 -10.92
CA ASN A 745 18.84 21.14 -10.22
C ASN A 745 19.54 22.50 -10.37
N THR A 746 18.99 23.42 -11.17
CA THR A 746 19.60 24.73 -11.42
C THR A 746 18.94 25.81 -10.57
N SER A 747 19.68 26.35 -9.59
CA SER A 747 19.18 27.36 -8.65
C SER A 747 18.60 28.61 -9.33
N GLU A 748 19.26 29.08 -10.39
CA GLU A 748 18.83 30.27 -11.16
C GLU A 748 17.48 30.04 -11.86
N VAL A 749 17.27 28.85 -12.41
CA VAL A 749 16.00 28.44 -13.04
C VAL A 749 14.89 28.39 -12.00
N GLN A 750 15.17 27.84 -10.81
CA GLN A 750 14.20 27.79 -9.71
C GLN A 750 13.84 29.18 -9.18
N GLN A 751 14.82 30.11 -9.11
CA GLN A 751 14.55 31.51 -8.76
C GLN A 751 13.64 32.18 -9.79
N ARG A 752 13.88 31.98 -11.09
CA ARG A 752 13.02 32.50 -12.16
C ARG A 752 11.63 31.87 -12.15
N LEU A 753 11.50 30.58 -11.88
CA LEU A 753 10.21 29.89 -11.71
C LEU A 753 9.41 30.51 -10.55
N ARG A 754 10.06 30.79 -9.41
CA ARG A 754 9.40 31.47 -8.28
C ARG A 754 8.98 32.90 -8.61
N ARG A 755 9.82 33.67 -9.31
CA ARG A 755 9.46 35.02 -9.80
C ARG A 755 8.28 34.96 -10.77
N ALA A 756 8.28 34.01 -11.69
CA ALA A 756 7.16 33.76 -12.63
C ALA A 756 5.87 33.42 -11.88
N TYR A 757 5.96 32.56 -10.87
CA TYR A 757 4.82 32.18 -10.03
C TYR A 757 4.24 33.40 -9.31
N LYS A 758 5.07 34.21 -8.63
CA LYS A 758 4.64 35.45 -7.97
C LYS A 758 3.99 36.44 -8.92
N MET A 759 4.57 36.62 -10.11
CA MET A 759 4.01 37.45 -11.18
C MET A 759 2.60 37.01 -11.56
N MET A 760 2.40 35.69 -11.80
CA MET A 760 1.10 35.14 -12.14
C MET A 760 0.10 35.22 -10.99
N LEU A 761 0.53 35.06 -9.74
CA LEU A 761 -0.35 35.25 -8.58
C LEU A 761 -0.90 36.69 -8.52
N LYS A 762 -0.03 37.70 -8.69
CA LYS A 762 -0.46 39.11 -8.75
C LYS A 762 -1.49 39.33 -9.86
N PHE A 763 -1.24 38.75 -11.04
CA PHE A 763 -2.18 38.77 -12.16
C PHE A 763 -3.53 38.11 -11.84
N PHE A 764 -3.59 37.14 -10.92
CA PHE A 764 -4.84 36.53 -10.43
C PHE A 764 -5.46 37.25 -9.22
N GLY A 765 -4.85 38.32 -8.71
CA GLY A 765 -5.31 39.01 -7.50
C GLY A 765 -4.92 38.31 -6.20
N VAL A 766 -3.83 37.54 -6.22
CA VAL A 766 -3.32 36.74 -5.10
C VAL A 766 -1.88 37.19 -4.79
N LYS A 767 -1.49 37.21 -3.52
CA LYS A 767 -0.11 37.49 -3.08
C LYS A 767 0.37 36.47 -2.06
N VAL A 768 1.68 36.38 -1.86
CA VAL A 768 2.30 35.50 -0.85
C VAL A 768 2.32 36.20 0.50
N VAL A 769 2.05 35.48 1.59
CA VAL A 769 1.94 36.04 2.95
C VAL A 769 3.31 36.40 3.51
N GLY A 770 3.50 37.66 3.93
CA GLY A 770 4.72 38.12 4.62
C GLY A 770 5.85 38.54 3.68
N GLU A 771 5.63 39.56 2.86
CA GLU A 771 6.63 40.20 1.99
C GLU A 771 7.69 41.00 2.79
N GLU A 772 8.46 40.32 3.63
CA GLU A 772 9.72 40.83 4.20
C GLU A 772 10.85 39.88 3.78
N GLU A 773 11.97 40.45 3.30
CA GLU A 773 13.00 39.84 2.44
C GLU A 773 13.73 38.57 2.94
N ASP A 774 13.36 37.96 4.07
CA ASP A 774 14.13 36.85 4.66
C ASP A 774 13.30 35.65 5.20
N LYS A 775 12.02 35.49 4.81
CA LYS A 775 11.24 34.29 5.16
C LYS A 775 10.55 33.66 3.95
N GLU A 776 10.97 32.43 3.60
CA GLU A 776 10.34 31.59 2.58
C GLU A 776 8.97 31.07 3.08
N THR A 777 7.89 31.78 2.76
CA THR A 777 6.52 31.30 2.96
C THR A 777 5.92 30.85 1.63
N THR A 778 5.13 29.77 1.68
CA THR A 778 4.37 29.24 0.53
C THR A 778 2.88 29.56 0.63
N GLU A 779 2.45 30.19 1.73
CA GLU A 779 1.08 30.59 1.99
C GLU A 779 0.67 31.79 1.13
N VAL A 780 -0.59 31.79 0.70
CA VAL A 780 -1.12 32.82 -0.20
C VAL A 780 -2.38 33.49 0.38
N GLU A 781 -2.52 34.78 0.13
CA GLU A 781 -3.66 35.59 0.53
C GLU A 781 -4.12 36.51 -0.61
N ARG A 782 -5.20 37.28 -0.38
CA ARG A 782 -5.71 38.22 -1.38
C ARG A 782 -4.76 39.39 -1.56
N ALA A 783 -4.50 39.76 -2.81
CA ALA A 783 -3.81 41.02 -3.12
C ALA A 783 -4.78 42.21 -2.98
N GLU A 784 -4.25 43.43 -2.92
CA GLU A 784 -5.07 44.64 -2.77
C GLU A 784 -6.04 44.84 -3.94
N ASN A 785 -5.63 44.43 -5.14
CA ASN A 785 -6.42 44.51 -6.37
C ASN A 785 -7.32 43.29 -6.63
N PHE A 786 -7.54 42.41 -5.65
CA PHE A 786 -8.22 41.12 -5.87
C PHE A 786 -9.62 41.25 -6.50
N ALA A 787 -10.38 42.32 -6.17
CA ALA A 787 -11.75 42.48 -6.64
C ALA A 787 -11.83 42.56 -8.18
N SER A 788 -11.05 43.45 -8.79
CA SER A 788 -10.97 43.61 -10.25
C SER A 788 -10.41 42.35 -10.92
N ARG A 789 -9.40 41.71 -10.31
CA ARG A 789 -8.77 40.51 -10.88
C ARG A 789 -9.67 39.26 -10.79
N PHE A 790 -10.48 39.12 -9.76
CA PHE A 790 -11.45 38.02 -9.64
C PHE A 790 -12.61 38.15 -10.65
N GLU A 791 -13.02 39.39 -10.95
CA GLU A 791 -13.97 39.67 -12.03
C GLU A 791 -13.37 39.23 -13.38
N ASN A 792 -12.11 39.58 -13.65
CA ASN A 792 -11.39 39.12 -14.84
C ASN A 792 -11.32 37.59 -14.92
N LEU A 793 -11.01 36.87 -13.82
CA LEU A 793 -11.02 35.40 -13.77
C LEU A 793 -12.39 34.79 -14.11
N THR A 794 -13.47 35.51 -13.79
CA THR A 794 -14.85 35.09 -14.05
C THR A 794 -15.29 35.35 -15.49
N ILE A 795 -14.80 36.43 -16.10
CA ILE A 795 -15.06 36.82 -17.50
C ILE A 795 -14.25 35.97 -18.46
N ASN A 796 -12.98 35.69 -18.15
CA ASN A 796 -12.02 35.04 -19.03
C ASN A 796 -11.72 33.60 -18.60
N PRO A 797 -12.53 32.60 -19.03
CA PRO A 797 -12.42 31.22 -18.54
C PRO A 797 -11.12 30.53 -18.92
N HIS A 798 -10.39 31.04 -19.92
CA HIS A 798 -9.09 30.51 -20.32
C HIS A 798 -8.02 30.66 -19.22
N ASN A 799 -8.21 31.58 -18.26
CA ASN A 799 -7.35 31.72 -17.09
C ASN A 799 -7.38 30.48 -16.18
N ASN A 800 -8.47 29.70 -16.20
CA ASN A 800 -8.50 28.38 -15.53
C ASN A 800 -7.48 27.40 -16.14
N LEU A 801 -7.29 27.45 -17.47
CA LEU A 801 -6.29 26.61 -18.15
C LEU A 801 -4.87 27.07 -17.81
N ARG A 802 -4.65 28.39 -17.64
CA ARG A 802 -3.38 28.94 -17.18
C ARG A 802 -3.06 28.48 -15.75
N ILE A 803 -4.00 28.57 -14.81
CA ILE A 803 -3.84 28.09 -13.42
C ILE A 803 -3.53 26.59 -13.40
N THR A 804 -4.28 25.79 -14.16
CA THR A 804 -4.06 24.34 -14.26
C THR A 804 -2.65 24.03 -14.79
N ARG A 805 -2.17 24.77 -15.79
CA ARG A 805 -0.83 24.61 -16.35
C ARG A 805 0.27 24.97 -15.35
N ILE A 806 0.10 26.06 -14.61
CA ILE A 806 1.01 26.46 -13.53
C ILE A 806 1.13 25.33 -12.51
N LEU A 807 0.00 24.78 -12.04
CA LEU A 807 -0.01 23.67 -11.09
C LEU A 807 0.74 22.45 -11.63
N HIS A 808 0.47 22.02 -12.88
CA HIS A 808 1.21 20.91 -13.48
C HIS A 808 2.72 21.19 -13.59
N SER A 809 3.10 22.38 -14.03
CA SER A 809 4.50 22.76 -14.22
C SER A 809 5.26 22.80 -12.90
N LEU A 810 4.67 23.36 -11.83
CA LEU A 810 5.24 23.35 -10.47
C LEU A 810 5.52 21.92 -9.99
N GLY A 811 4.57 21.00 -10.21
CA GLY A 811 4.75 19.60 -9.87
C GLY A 811 5.81 18.90 -10.73
N GLU A 812 6.01 19.29 -11.99
CA GLU A 812 7.06 18.70 -12.84
C GLU A 812 8.46 19.25 -12.56
N LEU A 813 8.55 20.50 -12.11
CA LEU A 813 9.80 21.21 -11.85
C LEU A 813 10.23 21.20 -10.37
N GLY A 814 9.63 20.32 -9.56
CA GLY A 814 10.06 20.06 -8.16
C GLY A 814 9.73 21.18 -7.18
N ALA A 815 8.64 21.91 -7.42
CA ALA A 815 8.12 22.98 -6.57
C ALA A 815 6.72 22.62 -6.04
N GLU A 816 6.54 21.37 -5.57
CA GLU A 816 5.25 20.83 -5.12
C GLU A 816 4.65 21.61 -3.94
N GLU A 817 5.49 22.23 -3.10
CA GLU A 817 5.10 22.97 -1.91
C GLU A 817 4.19 24.19 -2.19
N TYR A 818 4.18 24.70 -3.43
CA TYR A 818 3.31 25.80 -3.86
C TYR A 818 1.95 25.34 -4.39
N GLN A 819 1.77 24.04 -4.67
CA GLN A 819 0.54 23.53 -5.27
C GLN A 819 -0.63 23.56 -4.27
N VAL A 820 -0.42 23.03 -3.07
CA VAL A 820 -1.48 22.86 -2.06
C VAL A 820 -2.03 24.19 -1.54
N PRO A 821 -1.19 25.18 -1.14
CA PRO A 821 -1.69 26.47 -0.64
C PRO A 821 -2.54 27.20 -1.69
N LEU A 822 -2.11 27.20 -2.95
CA LEU A 822 -2.83 27.85 -4.04
C LEU A 822 -4.18 27.19 -4.34
N VAL A 823 -4.22 25.86 -4.44
CA VAL A 823 -5.48 25.14 -4.67
C VAL A 823 -6.43 25.34 -3.49
N ARG A 824 -5.92 25.26 -2.26
CA ARG A 824 -6.72 25.48 -1.04
C ARG A 824 -7.28 26.90 -0.98
N PHE A 825 -6.51 27.91 -1.40
CA PHE A 825 -6.98 29.29 -1.51
C PHE A 825 -8.17 29.41 -2.48
N PHE A 826 -8.05 28.90 -3.70
CA PHE A 826 -9.16 28.94 -4.66
C PHE A 826 -10.37 28.15 -4.16
N LEU A 827 -10.19 27.00 -3.52
CA LEU A 827 -11.30 26.24 -2.93
C LEU A 827 -12.03 27.03 -1.83
N LYS A 828 -11.31 27.79 -0.99
CA LYS A 828 -11.92 28.68 0.01
C LYS A 828 -12.75 29.79 -0.66
N GLU A 829 -12.20 30.45 -1.69
CA GLU A 829 -12.90 31.53 -2.39
C GLU A 829 -14.13 31.05 -3.17
N ILE A 830 -14.06 29.83 -3.74
CA ILE A 830 -15.12 29.21 -4.54
C ILE A 830 -16.22 28.63 -3.67
N LEU A 831 -15.87 27.78 -2.69
CA LEU A 831 -16.85 26.95 -1.96
C LEU A 831 -17.35 27.61 -0.67
N ILE A 832 -16.49 28.37 0.02
CA ILE A 832 -16.84 28.99 1.32
C ILE A 832 -17.30 30.42 1.13
N LYS A 833 -16.56 31.22 0.34
CA LYS A 833 -16.87 32.64 0.13
C LYS A 833 -17.78 32.90 -1.07
N ASN A 834 -18.01 31.89 -1.92
CA ASN A 834 -18.86 31.95 -3.11
C ASN A 834 -18.55 33.11 -4.07
N ARG A 835 -17.28 33.48 -4.23
CA ARG A 835 -16.86 34.64 -5.05
C ARG A 835 -16.46 34.29 -6.49
N LEU A 836 -16.09 33.03 -6.73
CA LEU A 836 -15.65 32.52 -8.03
C LEU A 836 -16.49 31.31 -8.49
N PRO A 837 -17.84 31.40 -8.53
CA PRO A 837 -18.71 30.25 -8.76
C PRO A 837 -18.49 29.59 -10.13
N ARG A 838 -18.10 30.35 -11.17
CA ARG A 838 -17.80 29.80 -12.51
C ARG A 838 -16.55 28.91 -12.52
N MET A 839 -15.64 29.09 -11.57
CA MET A 839 -14.43 28.28 -11.44
C MET A 839 -14.68 26.96 -10.69
N LYS A 840 -15.88 26.75 -10.11
CA LYS A 840 -16.23 25.56 -9.30
C LYS A 840 -15.94 24.26 -10.03
N LYS A 841 -16.39 24.12 -11.29
CA LYS A 841 -16.14 22.92 -12.12
C LYS A 841 -14.65 22.75 -12.46
N SER A 842 -13.95 23.85 -12.78
CA SER A 842 -12.53 23.81 -13.12
C SER A 842 -11.64 23.43 -11.92
N ALA A 843 -11.97 23.94 -10.73
CA ALA A 843 -11.25 23.61 -9.51
C ALA A 843 -11.34 22.11 -9.18
N MET A 844 -12.53 21.52 -9.34
CA MET A 844 -12.73 20.09 -9.10
C MET A 844 -12.09 19.21 -10.19
N ASN A 845 -12.28 19.56 -11.46
CA ASN A 845 -11.84 18.72 -12.58
C ASN A 845 -10.35 18.83 -12.90
N PHE A 846 -9.71 19.97 -12.58
CA PHE A 846 -8.38 20.28 -13.09
C PHE A 846 -7.41 20.75 -12.02
N PHE A 847 -7.82 21.57 -11.04
CA PHE A 847 -6.87 22.10 -10.05
C PHE A 847 -6.48 21.03 -9.03
N ILE A 848 -7.47 20.33 -8.46
CA ILE A 848 -7.21 19.25 -7.51
C ILE A 848 -6.41 18.12 -8.18
N PRO A 849 -6.76 17.59 -9.37
CA PRO A 849 -5.99 16.53 -10.00
C PRO A 849 -4.56 16.89 -10.41
N ALA A 850 -4.26 18.19 -10.61
CA ALA A 850 -2.93 18.68 -10.98
C ALA A 850 -1.91 18.64 -9.83
N VAL A 851 -2.37 18.54 -8.57
CA VAL A 851 -1.48 18.34 -7.42
C VAL A 851 -0.79 16.98 -7.54
N ARG A 852 0.54 16.96 -7.43
CA ARG A 852 1.34 15.77 -7.73
C ARG A 852 1.20 14.70 -6.65
N ASP A 853 1.25 15.11 -5.39
CA ASP A 853 1.14 14.21 -4.25
C ASP A 853 -0.27 13.61 -4.14
N SER A 854 -0.35 12.28 -3.99
CA SER A 854 -1.63 11.58 -3.93
C SER A 854 -2.38 11.82 -2.61
N GLN A 855 -1.66 12.01 -1.51
CA GLN A 855 -2.26 12.23 -0.19
C GLN A 855 -2.82 13.65 -0.09
N ASP A 856 -2.06 14.65 -0.54
CA ASP A 856 -2.49 16.05 -0.52
C ASP A 856 -3.69 16.28 -1.47
N ARG A 857 -3.76 15.54 -2.59
CA ARG A 857 -4.97 15.49 -3.42
C ARG A 857 -6.18 14.99 -2.67
N GLN A 858 -6.03 13.94 -1.88
CA GLN A 858 -7.12 13.35 -1.11
C GLN A 858 -7.57 14.29 0.03
N ASP A 859 -6.63 15.00 0.67
CA ASP A 859 -6.91 16.04 1.66
C ASP A 859 -7.68 17.23 1.03
N LEU A 860 -7.30 17.66 -0.18
CA LEU A 860 -8.01 18.71 -0.92
C LEU A 860 -9.38 18.27 -1.44
N LEU A 861 -9.53 17.00 -1.85
CA LEU A 861 -10.84 16.42 -2.22
C LEU A 861 -11.77 16.35 -1.01
N PHE A 862 -11.26 15.93 0.14
CA PHE A 862 -12.02 15.93 1.39
C PHE A 862 -12.43 17.35 1.81
N PHE A 863 -11.51 18.32 1.71
CA PHE A 863 -11.82 19.73 1.93
C PHE A 863 -12.92 20.21 0.99
N ALA A 864 -12.81 19.92 -0.31
CA ALA A 864 -13.80 20.30 -1.30
C ALA A 864 -15.17 19.67 -0.99
N TRP A 865 -15.22 18.37 -0.76
CA TRP A 865 -16.45 17.64 -0.41
C TRP A 865 -17.13 18.18 0.85
N ARG A 866 -16.34 18.55 1.87
CA ARG A 866 -16.86 19.09 3.14
C ARG A 866 -17.64 20.39 2.93
N TYR A 867 -17.16 21.27 2.04
CA TYR A 867 -17.72 22.60 1.79
C TYR A 867 -18.51 22.70 0.49
N TYR A 868 -18.68 21.60 -0.26
CA TYR A 868 -19.47 21.61 -1.49
C TYR A 868 -20.96 21.60 -1.19
N PHE A 869 -21.70 22.54 -1.78
CA PHE A 869 -23.15 22.61 -1.70
C PHE A 869 -23.78 22.81 -3.09
N PRO A 870 -24.90 22.12 -3.41
CA PRO A 870 -25.52 21.00 -2.68
C PRO A 870 -24.60 19.78 -2.59
N LYS A 871 -24.67 18.98 -1.51
CA LYS A 871 -23.76 17.84 -1.35
C LYS A 871 -24.01 16.76 -2.40
N GLU A 872 -25.25 16.60 -2.83
CA GLU A 872 -25.73 15.59 -3.79
C GLU A 872 -25.10 15.76 -5.18
N GLU A 873 -24.64 16.97 -5.51
CA GLU A 873 -23.98 17.28 -6.78
C GLU A 873 -22.46 16.99 -6.78
N PHE A 874 -21.90 16.57 -5.64
CA PHE A 874 -20.48 16.26 -5.55
C PHE A 874 -20.18 14.87 -6.15
N ILE A 875 -19.62 14.84 -7.36
CA ILE A 875 -19.33 13.59 -8.09
C ILE A 875 -17.85 13.17 -8.06
N TRP A 876 -16.99 13.94 -7.39
CA TRP A 876 -15.52 13.80 -7.43
C TRP A 876 -14.94 12.88 -6.36
N GLY A 877 -15.79 12.17 -5.62
CA GLY A 877 -15.39 11.15 -4.68
C GLY A 877 -16.58 10.49 -3.99
N ASN A 878 -16.36 9.32 -3.40
CA ASN A 878 -17.41 8.57 -2.74
C ASN A 878 -17.76 9.22 -1.39
N HIS A 879 -19.02 9.62 -1.23
CA HIS A 879 -19.52 10.24 0.00
C HIS A 879 -19.26 9.42 1.26
N GLY A 880 -19.38 8.09 1.19
CA GLY A 880 -19.15 7.20 2.33
C GLY A 880 -17.68 7.07 2.70
N GLU A 881 -16.79 7.08 1.70
CA GLU A 881 -15.33 7.04 1.92
C GLU A 881 -14.83 8.38 2.44
N LEU A 882 -15.29 9.49 1.87
CA LEU A 882 -14.93 10.85 2.30
C LEU A 882 -15.49 11.17 3.70
N ALA A 883 -16.66 10.66 4.07
CA ALA A 883 -17.19 10.80 5.44
C ALA A 883 -16.35 10.04 6.48
N ARG A 884 -15.68 8.95 6.08
CA ARG A 884 -14.82 8.13 6.96
C ARG A 884 -13.34 8.53 6.85
N TYR A 885 -13.00 9.35 5.88
CA TYR A 885 -11.64 9.79 5.62
C TYR A 885 -11.16 10.65 6.79
N LYS A 886 -10.08 10.21 7.41
CA LYS A 886 -9.35 10.99 8.39
C LYS A 886 -8.18 11.64 7.65
N PRO A 887 -8.20 12.97 7.45
CA PRO A 887 -7.03 13.67 6.91
C PRO A 887 -5.80 13.42 7.81
N LYS A 888 -4.59 13.74 7.32
CA LYS A 888 -3.33 13.59 8.09
C LYS A 888 -3.56 13.98 9.56
N PRO A 889 -3.10 13.15 10.53
CA PRO A 889 -3.44 13.34 11.94
C PRO A 889 -2.90 14.68 12.43
N VAL A 890 -3.79 15.65 12.54
CA VAL A 890 -3.73 16.58 13.66
C VAL A 890 -4.55 15.91 14.73
N VAL A 891 -3.86 15.45 15.77
CA VAL A 891 -4.38 14.66 16.90
C VAL A 891 -5.74 15.22 17.32
N ALA A 892 -6.79 14.42 17.16
CA ALA A 892 -8.11 14.74 17.70
C ALA A 892 -8.04 14.56 19.22
N ALA A 893 -7.97 15.67 19.95
CA ALA A 893 -8.12 15.71 21.39
C ALA A 893 -9.32 16.60 21.73
N LEU A 894 -10.10 16.14 22.71
CA LEU A 894 -11.32 16.77 23.21
C LEU A 894 -11.01 18.17 23.76
N LEU A 895 -11.84 19.16 23.42
CA LEU A 895 -11.86 20.45 24.11
C LEU A 895 -12.08 20.20 25.61
N PRO A 896 -11.32 20.86 26.51
CA PRO A 896 -11.55 20.76 27.94
C PRO A 896 -12.80 21.56 28.35
N ALA A 897 -13.67 20.93 29.14
CA ALA A 897 -14.85 21.44 29.84
C ALA A 897 -16.01 22.02 28.97
N PRO A 898 -17.29 21.85 29.39
CA PRO A 898 -18.43 22.43 28.68
C PRO A 898 -18.42 23.97 28.75
N LEU A 899 -18.86 24.62 27.66
CA LEU A 899 -18.98 26.09 27.52
C LEU A 899 -19.72 26.78 28.68
N SER A 900 -20.52 26.03 29.45
CA SER A 900 -21.25 26.49 30.63
C SER A 900 -20.37 27.00 31.79
N GLU A 901 -19.07 26.73 31.79
CA GLU A 901 -18.14 27.23 32.82
C GLU A 901 -17.58 28.63 32.52
N TRP A 902 -17.84 29.18 31.32
CA TRP A 902 -17.24 30.44 30.86
C TRP A 902 -18.32 31.49 30.56
N THR A 903 -18.17 32.70 31.14
CA THR A 903 -19.07 33.84 30.90
C THR A 903 -18.49 34.79 29.86
N PRO A 904 -19.11 34.97 28.67
CA PRO A 904 -18.57 35.78 27.60
C PRO A 904 -18.67 37.29 27.88
N VAL A 905 -17.58 38.03 27.69
CA VAL A 905 -17.55 39.50 27.82
C VAL A 905 -16.99 40.11 26.54
N TYR A 906 -17.88 40.68 25.73
CA TYR A 906 -17.53 41.38 24.49
C TYR A 906 -17.29 42.88 24.75
N SER A 907 -16.21 43.42 24.18
CA SER A 907 -15.90 44.85 24.18
C SER A 907 -16.87 45.65 23.32
N GLU A 908 -16.95 46.97 23.53
CA GLU A 908 -17.83 47.86 22.74
C GLU A 908 -17.50 47.86 21.23
N LYS A 909 -16.23 47.61 20.86
CA LYS A 909 -15.84 47.43 19.46
C LYS A 909 -16.35 46.12 18.88
N GLU A 910 -16.33 45.03 19.65
CA GLU A 910 -16.85 43.72 19.24
C GLU A 910 -18.37 43.78 19.13
N LYS A 911 -19.08 44.40 20.08
CA LYS A 911 -20.55 44.54 20.02
C LYS A 911 -21.01 45.28 18.75
N LYS A 912 -20.28 46.32 18.34
CA LYS A 912 -20.58 47.09 17.11
C LYS A 912 -20.29 46.29 15.84
N TRP A 913 -19.25 45.44 15.83
CA TRP A 913 -18.99 44.52 14.73
C TRP A 913 -20.05 43.40 14.65
N LEU A 914 -20.44 42.85 15.79
CA LEU A 914 -21.45 41.80 15.89
C LEU A 914 -22.84 42.23 15.41
N THR A 915 -23.17 43.53 15.47
CA THR A 915 -24.42 44.07 14.90
C THR A 915 -24.46 44.09 13.36
N GLU A 916 -23.32 43.93 12.69
CA GLU A 916 -23.22 43.91 11.22
C GLU A 916 -23.17 42.48 10.64
N GLU A 917 -23.07 41.46 11.50
CA GLU A 917 -22.97 40.04 11.13
C GLU A 917 -24.33 39.31 11.32
N PRO A 918 -24.68 38.34 10.45
CA PRO A 918 -25.91 37.56 10.60
C PRO A 918 -25.82 36.59 11.80
N GLY A 919 -26.46 36.95 12.91
CA GLY A 919 -26.47 36.20 14.16
C GLY A 919 -27.22 36.91 15.30
N GLY A 920 -27.20 36.34 16.51
CA GLY A 920 -27.83 36.91 17.70
C GLY A 920 -27.22 36.41 19.01
N TYR A 921 -27.51 37.11 20.11
CA TYR A 921 -27.08 36.68 21.45
C TYR A 921 -28.02 35.60 22.01
N GLY A 922 -27.47 34.49 22.48
CA GLY A 922 -28.18 33.46 23.22
C GLY A 922 -28.49 33.88 24.67
N GLU A 923 -29.35 33.12 25.36
CA GLU A 923 -29.72 33.36 26.77
C GLU A 923 -28.52 33.26 27.74
N ASP A 924 -27.47 32.57 27.32
CA ASP A 924 -26.19 32.37 28.01
C ASP A 924 -25.16 33.49 27.73
N GLY A 925 -25.54 34.52 26.97
CA GLY A 925 -24.73 35.70 26.68
C GLY A 925 -23.73 35.53 25.53
N TRP A 926 -23.62 34.33 24.93
CA TRP A 926 -22.76 34.07 23.79
C TRP A 926 -23.40 34.57 22.49
N PHE A 927 -22.61 35.19 21.62
CA PHE A 927 -23.09 35.56 20.28
C PHE A 927 -22.97 34.37 19.34
N GLN A 928 -24.11 33.90 18.80
CA GLN A 928 -24.19 32.77 17.88
C GLN A 928 -24.51 33.27 16.47
N MET A 929 -23.68 32.85 15.51
CA MET A 929 -23.89 33.16 14.09
C MET A 929 -24.95 32.24 13.47
N GLU A 930 -25.55 32.63 12.33
CA GLU A 930 -26.54 31.80 11.61
C GLU A 930 -26.03 30.39 11.23
N ASN A 931 -24.72 30.21 11.09
CA ASN A 931 -24.10 28.91 10.81
C ASN A 931 -23.89 28.02 12.06
N GLY A 932 -24.38 28.46 13.22
CA GLY A 932 -24.34 27.74 14.50
C GLY A 932 -23.05 27.90 15.31
N ARG A 933 -22.05 28.66 14.84
CA ARG A 933 -20.79 28.91 15.55
C ARG A 933 -20.92 30.03 16.58
N ILE A 934 -20.12 29.93 17.65
CA ILE A 934 -20.08 30.92 18.73
C ILE A 934 -18.89 31.87 18.52
N VAL A 935 -19.09 33.17 18.66
CA VAL A 935 -17.98 34.13 18.55
C VAL A 935 -17.19 34.15 19.85
N LEU A 936 -15.89 33.91 19.78
CA LEU A 936 -15.00 33.90 20.94
C LEU A 936 -14.53 35.33 21.29
N PRO A 937 -14.83 35.85 22.50
CA PRO A 937 -14.33 37.16 22.93
C PRO A 937 -12.81 37.18 23.01
N ALA A 938 -12.19 38.29 22.59
CA ALA A 938 -10.73 38.44 22.62
C ALA A 938 -10.13 38.33 24.04
N THR A 939 -10.93 38.64 25.08
CA THR A 939 -10.57 38.55 26.50
C THR A 939 -10.43 37.12 26.99
N LEU A 940 -11.28 36.21 26.52
CA LEU A 940 -11.31 34.79 26.92
C LEU A 940 -10.42 33.89 26.04
N ALA A 941 -10.09 34.34 24.82
CA ALA A 941 -9.29 33.56 23.89
C ALA A 941 -7.93 33.06 24.45
N PRO A 942 -7.14 33.85 25.21
CA PRO A 942 -5.88 33.37 25.79
C PRO A 942 -6.04 32.29 26.86
N GLU A 943 -7.17 32.24 27.58
CA GLU A 943 -7.40 31.26 28.63
C GLU A 943 -7.83 29.92 28.06
N ILE A 944 -8.75 29.93 27.09
CA ILE A 944 -9.19 28.73 26.38
C ILE A 944 -8.03 28.10 25.60
N VAL A 945 -7.20 28.91 24.93
CA VAL A 945 -6.00 28.42 24.22
C VAL A 945 -4.98 27.83 25.19
N ARG A 946 -4.75 28.44 26.36
CA ARG A 946 -3.85 27.89 27.38
C ARG A 946 -4.37 26.59 27.97
N ALA A 947 -5.66 26.48 28.24
CA ALA A 947 -6.28 25.25 28.73
C ALA A 947 -6.15 24.11 27.69
N LEU A 948 -6.40 24.42 26.41
CA LEU A 948 -6.23 23.48 25.32
C LEU A 948 -4.76 23.06 25.12
N HIS A 949 -3.84 24.00 25.23
CA HIS A 949 -2.41 23.71 25.14
C HIS A 949 -1.93 22.87 26.33
N ALA A 950 -2.40 23.14 27.54
CA ALA A 950 -2.02 22.39 28.73
C ALA A 950 -2.49 20.93 28.69
N SER A 951 -3.65 20.65 28.08
CA SER A 951 -4.15 19.28 27.95
C SER A 951 -3.53 18.50 26.79
N THR A 952 -3.09 19.18 25.74
CA THR A 952 -2.66 18.52 24.48
C THR A 952 -1.20 18.71 24.12
N HIS A 953 -0.53 19.72 24.68
CA HIS A 953 0.76 20.23 24.23
C HIS A 953 0.83 20.49 22.70
N GLY A 954 -0.32 20.78 22.09
CA GLY A 954 -0.46 21.00 20.66
C GLY A 954 0.26 22.27 20.18
N GLY A 955 0.88 22.20 19.00
CA GLY A 955 1.47 23.38 18.35
C GLY A 955 0.40 24.35 17.83
N ARG A 956 0.83 25.51 17.32
CA ARG A 956 -0.05 26.59 16.80
C ARG A 956 -1.16 26.06 15.89
N GLU A 957 -0.78 25.34 14.84
CA GLU A 957 -1.72 24.85 13.81
C GLU A 957 -2.75 23.86 14.38
N MET A 958 -2.34 23.02 15.33
CA MET A 958 -3.23 22.07 15.98
C MET A 958 -4.29 22.78 16.81
N MET A 959 -3.89 23.77 17.61
CA MET A 959 -4.82 24.52 18.45
C MET A 959 -5.80 25.35 17.62
N GLU A 960 -5.35 25.96 16.52
CA GLU A 960 -6.22 26.66 15.57
C GLU A 960 -7.27 25.72 14.97
N GLN A 961 -6.85 24.55 14.48
CA GLN A 961 -7.75 23.57 13.85
C GLN A 961 -8.78 22.96 14.82
N GLN A 962 -8.48 22.91 16.12
CA GLN A 962 -9.41 22.40 17.13
C GLN A 962 -10.43 23.46 17.61
N LEU A 963 -10.05 24.74 17.62
CA LEU A 963 -10.91 25.84 18.03
C LEU A 963 -11.83 26.32 16.89
N GLU A 964 -11.36 26.31 15.64
CA GLU A 964 -12.10 26.77 14.45
C GLU A 964 -13.50 26.15 14.25
N PRO A 965 -13.75 24.85 14.53
CA PRO A 965 -15.08 24.25 14.35
C PRO A 965 -16.13 24.75 15.34
N HIS A 966 -15.71 25.18 16.53
CA HIS A 966 -16.60 25.53 17.65
C HIS A 966 -16.72 27.05 17.82
N PHE A 967 -15.63 27.76 17.55
CA PHE A 967 -15.53 29.20 17.73
C PHE A 967 -15.28 29.92 16.39
N PHE A 968 -15.96 31.04 16.15
CA PHE A 968 -15.63 32.00 15.12
C PHE A 968 -14.56 32.97 15.66
N SER A 969 -13.37 32.96 15.05
CA SER A 969 -12.22 33.67 15.61
C SER A 969 -12.17 35.14 15.21
N PHE A 970 -11.91 35.97 16.22
CA PHE A 970 -11.48 37.36 16.08
C PHE A 970 -10.06 37.43 15.48
N PRO A 971 -9.68 38.52 14.78
CA PRO A 971 -8.31 38.75 14.32
C PRO A 971 -7.32 38.72 15.50
N GLY A 972 -6.51 37.65 15.63
CA GLY A 972 -5.49 37.54 16.69
C GLY A 972 -5.35 36.17 17.35
N LEU A 973 -6.31 35.24 17.17
CA LEU A 973 -6.25 33.89 17.75
C LEU A 973 -4.94 33.15 17.40
N SER A 974 -4.48 33.33 16.17
CA SER A 974 -3.27 32.71 15.66
C SER A 974 -1.99 33.15 16.38
N ALA A 975 -1.92 34.44 16.74
CA ALA A 975 -0.81 34.99 17.52
C ALA A 975 -0.82 34.45 18.95
N ILE A 976 -2.01 34.29 19.55
CA ILE A 976 -2.21 33.75 20.89
C ILE A 976 -1.80 32.26 20.96
N CYS A 977 -2.21 31.45 19.98
CA CYS A 977 -1.79 30.05 19.84
C CYS A 977 -0.27 29.92 19.70
N LYS A 978 0.35 30.80 18.91
CA LYS A 978 1.80 30.83 18.73
C LYS A 978 2.53 31.18 20.03
N ALA A 979 2.13 32.26 20.69
CA ALA A 979 2.75 32.72 21.93
C ALA A 979 2.66 31.65 23.04
N THR A 980 1.50 31.00 23.16
CA THR A 980 1.26 29.95 24.16
C THR A 980 2.16 28.73 23.93
N ALA A 981 2.32 28.28 22.68
CA ALA A 981 3.21 27.15 22.36
C ALA A 981 4.70 27.49 22.57
N GLN A 982 5.12 28.72 22.28
CA GLN A 982 6.51 29.16 22.44
C GLN A 982 6.93 29.29 23.91
N GLN A 983 5.99 29.58 24.81
CA GLN A 983 6.24 29.69 26.25
C GLN A 983 6.26 28.32 26.98
N CYS A 984 6.04 27.21 26.27
CA CYS A 984 5.94 25.88 26.85
C CYS A 984 7.29 25.16 26.93
N VAL A 985 7.75 24.92 28.17
CA VAL A 985 9.03 24.24 28.47
C VAL A 985 9.05 22.80 27.94
N THR A 986 7.92 22.09 27.97
CA THR A 986 7.81 20.70 27.50
C THR A 986 7.90 20.61 25.98
N CYS A 987 7.25 21.53 25.25
CA CYS A 987 7.33 21.58 23.78
C CYS A 987 8.73 21.97 23.30
N ALA A 988 9.43 22.83 24.02
CA ALA A 988 10.80 23.25 23.72
C ALA A 988 11.82 22.09 23.74
N LYS A 989 11.66 21.12 24.64
CA LYS A 989 12.55 19.96 24.74
C LYS A 989 12.42 18.98 23.58
N ASN A 990 11.22 18.87 23.00
CA ASN A 990 10.92 17.90 21.94
C ASN A 990 11.15 18.46 20.52
N ASN A 991 11.28 19.79 20.36
CA ASN A 991 11.53 20.41 19.05
C ASN A 991 12.52 21.59 19.18
N PRO A 992 13.84 21.36 19.04
CA PRO A 992 14.88 22.34 19.38
C PRO A 992 14.91 23.61 18.49
N ARG A 993 14.16 23.63 17.38
CA ARG A 993 14.07 24.81 16.48
C ARG A 993 13.04 25.85 16.93
N THR A 994 12.24 25.57 17.96
CA THR A 994 11.12 26.43 18.40
C THR A 994 10.94 26.51 19.92
N GLY A 995 12.01 26.36 20.70
CA GLY A 995 11.97 26.62 22.16
C GLY A 995 11.96 28.12 22.49
N PRO A 996 11.59 28.52 23.73
CA PRO A 996 11.75 29.89 24.17
C PRO A 996 13.24 30.23 24.15
N SER A 997 13.57 31.42 23.62
CA SER A 997 14.90 32.01 23.69
C SER A 997 15.36 32.19 25.12
#